data_AF-A0A014KWW0-F1
#
_entry.id   AF-A0A014KWW0-F1
#
_cell.length_a   1.000
_cell.length_b   1.000
_cell.length_c   1.000
_cell.angle_alpha   90.00
_cell.angle_beta   90.00
_cell.angle_gamma   90.00
#
_symmetry.space_group_name_H-M   'P 1'
#
loop_
_entity.id
_entity.type
_entity.pdbx_description
1 polymer ?
#
loop_
_entity_poly.entity_id
_entity_poly.type
_entity_poly.pdbx_seq_one_letter_code
_entity_poly.pdbx_strand_id
1 'polypeptide(L)'
;LPRTLHVDEPTPHVDWSTGAVELLSDRAAWPETGRPRRAGVSSFGVSGTNAHVVLEQAPGVVEESRGEGVALPAVPWVVSGAGEAAVRAQAEQLRAFVSGDPGLDPVDVGWSLAATRSALSHRAVVVGADREELLGGLGSVVVGVPVGGGLGVLFAGQGSQRLGMGRGLYEAYPVFAAVWDEVCGELDRYLDRPVGEVVWGDDAGLIGETAYTQAGLFALEVALFGLVSSWGVKPDYLLGHSIGELAAAYVAGVWSLEDAARVVAARGRLMRALPSGGAMVAVAASEDEVRALLSEGVVVAAVNGPESVVVSGDEDAVQVAVDVLAGRGVRTRRLRVSHAFHSARMDGMLAEFGEVLRSVEFRAPSVPVVSNVSGVVAGEELCSAEYWVRHVRETVRFADGLSTLRELGVGSFLELGPDGTLTALVDGDGVPVLRRDRPEPLAVMAALGGLYVRGVQVDWDAVFPGARRVDLPTYAFQRERFWLESSPERSATSAVDAAFWDAVERGDLGSFGIDAEQPLSAALPALSSWRRRHQERSLVESWRYRLDWSPIGAVSEQPSLRGTWLVVGEGGDDVVAVLRAAGADARVVTTAELGEVVAAGVVSLLPVEATVSLVQALGTAGIDAPLWCVTRGAVSVVDGDVVDPRHSGVWGLGRVIGLEHPDRWGGLIDAPVVVDEEAGVWLCRVLGGATGEDQVAIRSDGAWSARLVRVSGSRLGSGGSGVWRGRGTALVTGGTGALGGHVARWLAGSGVEEVVLVSRRGMAASGALELVGELEGLGARVRVVACDVADRDAVAELVGSIEGLRVVVHAAGVLDDGVLESLTSERVREVMRVKAEGARHLDELTRGRELDAFVLFSSAAGTVGNAGQGSYAAANAVLDGLAWRRRAEGLVATSVAWGAWADSGMGAGHARA
;
A
#
# COMPACT_ATOMS: atom_id res chain seq x y z
N LEU A 1 -7.96 -7.17 -33.35
CA LEU A 1 -7.40 -8.33 -32.66
C LEU A 1 -5.93 -8.46 -33.04
N PRO A 2 -4.99 -8.47 -32.07
CA PRO A 2 -3.56 -8.64 -32.35
C PRO A 2 -3.26 -10.07 -32.83
N ARG A 3 -2.16 -10.23 -33.58
CA ARG A 3 -1.70 -11.56 -34.02
C ARG A 3 -1.15 -12.37 -32.85
N THR A 4 -1.29 -13.70 -32.91
CA THR A 4 -0.54 -14.63 -32.07
C THR A 4 0.79 -15.00 -32.76
N LEU A 5 1.84 -15.24 -31.98
CA LEU A 5 3.19 -15.56 -32.49
C LEU A 5 3.45 -17.07 -32.47
N HIS A 6 4.43 -17.53 -33.25
CA HIS A 6 4.87 -18.94 -33.34
C HIS A 6 3.78 -19.91 -33.81
N VAL A 7 2.93 -19.46 -34.74
CA VAL A 7 1.87 -20.25 -35.38
C VAL A 7 1.98 -20.24 -36.91
N ASP A 8 3.18 -19.97 -37.46
CA ASP A 8 3.43 -20.02 -38.91
C ASP A 8 3.04 -21.38 -39.51
N GLU A 9 3.18 -22.44 -38.71
CA GLU A 9 2.62 -23.77 -38.95
C GLU A 9 1.80 -24.21 -37.71
N PRO A 10 0.47 -24.34 -37.81
CA PRO A 10 -0.38 -24.84 -36.71
C PRO A 10 0.01 -26.25 -36.28
N THR A 11 -0.15 -26.60 -34.99
CA THR A 11 0.20 -27.96 -34.51
C THR A 11 -0.59 -29.04 -35.27
N PRO A 12 0.06 -30.10 -35.77
CA PRO A 12 -0.61 -31.14 -36.53
C PRO A 12 -1.46 -32.08 -35.66
N HIS A 13 -1.37 -31.95 -34.33
CA HIS A 13 -2.10 -32.78 -33.36
C HIS A 13 -3.55 -32.34 -33.14
N VAL A 14 -3.94 -31.19 -33.72
CA VAL A 14 -5.31 -30.67 -33.72
C VAL A 14 -5.76 -30.59 -35.17
N ASP A 15 -6.97 -31.08 -35.44
CA ASP A 15 -7.58 -30.90 -36.74
C ASP A 15 -8.22 -29.50 -36.84
N TRP A 16 -7.47 -28.55 -37.35
CA TRP A 16 -7.92 -27.17 -37.55
C TRP A 16 -8.95 -27.01 -38.68
N SER A 17 -9.13 -28.04 -39.52
CA SER A 17 -10.13 -28.00 -40.60
C SER A 17 -11.55 -28.27 -40.09
N THR A 18 -11.68 -28.80 -38.87
CA THR A 18 -12.96 -29.07 -38.23
C THR A 18 -13.26 -28.06 -37.12
N GLY A 19 -14.43 -27.41 -37.18
CA GLY A 19 -14.90 -26.44 -36.18
C GLY A 19 -14.94 -24.99 -36.65
N ALA A 20 -15.08 -24.07 -35.69
CA ALA A 20 -15.21 -22.62 -35.93
C ALA A 20 -14.09 -21.81 -35.24
N VAL A 21 -12.94 -22.44 -35.01
CA VAL A 21 -11.78 -21.84 -34.34
C VAL A 21 -10.69 -21.58 -35.37
N GLU A 22 -10.22 -20.34 -35.44
CA GLU A 22 -9.14 -19.92 -36.34
C GLU A 22 -8.03 -19.24 -35.52
N LEU A 23 -6.78 -19.58 -35.81
CA LEU A 23 -5.63 -18.92 -35.20
C LEU A 23 -5.41 -17.54 -35.84
N LEU A 24 -5.16 -16.53 -35.01
CA LEU A 24 -4.88 -15.16 -35.49
C LEU A 24 -3.43 -15.03 -35.99
N SER A 25 -3.10 -15.56 -37.18
CA SER A 25 -1.77 -15.43 -37.80
C SER A 25 -1.39 -13.97 -38.09
N ASP A 26 -2.40 -13.13 -38.37
CA ASP A 26 -2.26 -11.73 -38.70
C ASP A 26 -3.16 -10.83 -37.84
N ARG A 27 -2.89 -9.52 -37.86
CA ARG A 27 -3.76 -8.54 -37.20
C ARG A 27 -5.11 -8.48 -37.91
N ALA A 28 -6.18 -8.88 -37.25
CA ALA A 28 -7.54 -8.84 -37.78
C ALA A 28 -8.37 -7.70 -37.20
N ALA A 29 -9.32 -7.16 -37.96
CA ALA A 29 -10.38 -6.31 -37.41
C ALA A 29 -11.32 -7.15 -36.53
N TRP A 30 -11.84 -6.58 -35.44
CA TRP A 30 -12.88 -7.25 -34.67
C TRP A 30 -14.23 -6.96 -35.33
N PRO A 31 -14.92 -7.96 -35.93
CA PRO A 31 -16.13 -7.71 -36.70
C PRO A 31 -17.23 -7.05 -35.87
N GLU A 32 -17.93 -6.09 -36.48
CA GLU A 32 -19.17 -5.53 -35.94
C GLU A 32 -20.34 -6.42 -36.33
N THR A 33 -21.07 -6.91 -35.33
CA THR A 33 -22.14 -7.90 -35.52
C THR A 33 -23.50 -7.41 -35.01
N GLY A 34 -23.60 -6.12 -34.66
CA GLY A 34 -24.79 -5.54 -34.01
C GLY A 34 -24.99 -5.98 -32.55
N ARG A 35 -24.01 -6.68 -31.95
CA ARG A 35 -23.99 -7.11 -30.55
C ARG A 35 -22.68 -6.67 -29.88
N PRO A 36 -22.64 -6.52 -28.54
CA PRO A 36 -21.41 -6.25 -27.82
C PRO A 36 -20.35 -7.30 -28.13
N ARG A 37 -19.11 -6.85 -28.37
CA ARG A 37 -17.97 -7.74 -28.61
C ARG A 37 -17.68 -8.53 -27.31
N ARG A 38 -17.44 -9.84 -27.43
CA ARG A 38 -17.14 -10.73 -26.29
C ARG A 38 -15.90 -11.58 -26.55
N ALA A 39 -15.11 -11.83 -25.52
CA ALA A 39 -13.94 -12.71 -25.57
C ALA A 39 -13.89 -13.61 -24.33
N GLY A 40 -13.38 -14.83 -24.48
CA GLY A 40 -13.05 -15.72 -23.36
C GLY A 40 -11.55 -15.69 -23.06
N VAL A 41 -11.17 -15.67 -21.79
CA VAL A 41 -9.80 -15.82 -21.31
C VAL A 41 -9.73 -17.07 -20.44
N SER A 42 -8.88 -18.03 -20.80
CA SER A 42 -8.70 -19.28 -20.04
C SER A 42 -7.31 -19.35 -19.43
N SER A 43 -7.20 -19.88 -18.21
CA SER A 43 -5.95 -20.21 -17.54
C SER A 43 -6.06 -21.58 -16.88
N PHE A 44 -5.11 -22.47 -17.17
CA PHE A 44 -5.07 -23.84 -16.67
C PHE A 44 -3.77 -24.03 -15.87
N GLY A 45 -3.87 -24.07 -14.54
CA GLY A 45 -2.72 -24.18 -13.65
C GLY A 45 -2.22 -25.62 -13.53
N VAL A 46 -0.91 -25.81 -13.28
CA VAL A 46 -0.30 -27.14 -13.10
C VAL A 46 -0.88 -27.92 -11.91
N SER A 47 -1.48 -27.23 -10.94
CA SER A 47 -2.20 -27.85 -9.82
C SER A 47 -3.53 -28.51 -10.22
N GLY A 48 -4.00 -28.29 -11.45
CA GLY A 48 -5.33 -28.73 -11.92
C GLY A 48 -6.44 -27.69 -11.73
N THR A 49 -6.15 -26.53 -11.14
CA THR A 49 -7.13 -25.44 -11.02
C THR A 49 -7.31 -24.74 -12.37
N ASN A 50 -8.55 -24.71 -12.86
CA ASN A 50 -8.92 -24.11 -14.14
C ASN A 50 -9.76 -22.86 -13.92
N ALA A 51 -9.46 -21.78 -14.64
CA ALA A 51 -10.25 -20.56 -14.65
C ALA A 51 -10.65 -20.18 -16.08
N HIS A 52 -11.90 -19.78 -16.29
CA HIS A 52 -12.40 -19.25 -17.55
C HIS A 52 -13.22 -17.98 -17.30
N VAL A 53 -12.81 -16.87 -17.91
CA VAL A 53 -13.44 -15.55 -17.74
C VAL A 53 -14.02 -15.11 -19.07
N VAL A 54 -15.29 -14.70 -19.07
CA VAL A 54 -15.95 -14.09 -20.23
C VAL A 54 -15.94 -12.58 -20.06
N LEU A 55 -15.31 -11.88 -21.01
CA LEU A 55 -15.22 -10.43 -21.08
C LEU A 55 -16.22 -9.90 -22.12
N GLU A 56 -16.87 -8.79 -21.81
CA GLU A 56 -17.77 -8.07 -22.72
C GLU A 56 -17.28 -6.63 -22.89
N GLN A 57 -17.43 -6.10 -24.10
CA GLN A 57 -17.22 -4.69 -24.41
C GLN A 57 -18.04 -3.80 -23.47
N ALA A 58 -17.43 -2.74 -22.93
CA ALA A 58 -18.14 -1.75 -22.13
C ALA A 58 -19.37 -1.20 -22.88
N PRO A 59 -20.50 -0.93 -22.18
CA PRO A 59 -21.66 -0.32 -22.81
C PRO A 59 -21.25 0.95 -23.56
N GLY A 60 -21.79 1.14 -24.77
CA GLY A 60 -21.58 2.38 -25.50
C GLY A 60 -22.11 3.53 -24.66
N VAL A 61 -21.22 4.37 -24.14
CA VAL A 61 -21.62 5.66 -23.57
C VAL A 61 -22.10 6.45 -24.78
N VAL A 62 -23.40 6.76 -24.82
CA VAL A 62 -23.91 7.74 -25.78
C VAL A 62 -23.09 8.98 -25.54
N GLU A 63 -22.24 9.38 -26.49
CA GLU A 63 -21.59 10.68 -26.42
C GLU A 63 -22.72 11.69 -26.41
N GLU A 64 -23.12 12.13 -25.22
CA GLU A 64 -23.98 13.29 -25.09
C GLU A 64 -23.29 14.39 -25.89
N SER A 65 -24.03 14.91 -26.89
CA SER A 65 -23.60 16.02 -27.71
C SER A 65 -22.97 17.05 -26.77
N ARG A 66 -21.73 17.47 -27.07
CA ARG A 66 -21.05 18.53 -26.32
C ARG A 66 -22.09 19.61 -26.01
N GLY A 67 -22.49 19.74 -24.74
CA GLY A 67 -23.06 21.01 -24.28
C GLY A 67 -22.05 22.08 -24.66
N GLU A 68 -22.49 23.30 -24.96
CA GLU A 68 -21.57 24.41 -25.24
C GLU A 68 -20.48 24.41 -24.17
N GLY A 69 -19.25 24.03 -24.57
CA GLY A 69 -18.18 23.76 -23.63
C GLY A 69 -17.91 25.01 -22.82
N VAL A 70 -17.76 24.88 -21.51
CA VAL A 70 -17.45 26.03 -20.66
C VAL A 70 -16.06 26.51 -21.04
N ALA A 71 -16.00 27.66 -21.71
CA ALA A 71 -14.77 28.35 -22.01
C ALA A 71 -14.23 28.97 -20.72
N LEU A 72 -13.28 28.29 -20.07
CA LEU A 72 -12.53 28.90 -18.99
C LEU A 72 -11.50 29.87 -19.59
N PRO A 73 -11.55 31.17 -19.24
CA PRO A 73 -10.63 32.20 -19.77
C PRO A 73 -9.17 31.96 -19.33
N ALA A 74 -8.98 31.18 -18.27
CA ALA A 74 -7.71 30.74 -17.74
C ALA A 74 -7.90 29.36 -17.11
N VAL A 75 -7.02 28.42 -17.44
CA VAL A 75 -7.12 27.02 -17.02
C VAL A 75 -6.00 26.71 -16.03
N PRO A 76 -6.31 26.17 -14.83
CA PRO A 76 -5.29 25.67 -13.92
C PRO A 76 -4.96 24.19 -14.18
N TRP A 77 -3.70 23.88 -14.48
CA TRP A 77 -3.17 22.52 -14.48
C TRP A 77 -2.43 22.22 -13.18
N VAL A 78 -3.03 21.38 -12.35
CA VAL A 78 -2.48 20.96 -11.06
C VAL A 78 -1.57 19.74 -11.23
N VAL A 79 -0.39 19.76 -10.62
CA VAL A 79 0.55 18.64 -10.61
C VAL A 79 1.04 18.43 -9.19
N SER A 80 1.13 17.17 -8.74
CA SER A 80 1.67 16.86 -7.42
C SER A 80 2.56 15.62 -7.39
N GLY A 81 3.43 15.54 -6.39
CA GLY A 81 4.45 14.52 -6.22
C GLY A 81 4.81 14.29 -4.75
N ALA A 82 5.41 13.14 -4.45
CA ALA A 82 5.96 12.85 -3.12
C ALA A 82 7.24 13.66 -2.81
N GLY A 83 7.80 14.32 -3.82
CA GLY A 83 8.98 15.19 -3.73
C GLY A 83 9.08 16.11 -4.94
N GLU A 84 9.93 17.13 -4.85
CA GLU A 84 10.12 18.13 -5.91
C GLU A 84 10.54 17.51 -7.25
N ALA A 85 11.43 16.51 -7.22
CA ALA A 85 11.84 15.76 -8.42
C ALA A 85 10.67 15.03 -9.10
N ALA A 86 9.75 14.48 -8.31
CA ALA A 86 8.56 13.80 -8.85
C ALA A 86 7.59 14.79 -9.52
N VAL A 87 7.42 15.99 -8.95
CA VAL A 87 6.59 17.04 -9.56
C VAL A 87 7.17 17.48 -10.90
N ARG A 88 8.49 17.72 -10.97
CA ARG A 88 9.16 18.10 -12.23
C ARG A 88 9.05 17.00 -13.29
N ALA A 89 9.30 15.75 -12.92
CA ALA A 89 9.18 14.61 -13.83
C ALA A 89 7.72 14.44 -14.32
N GLN A 90 6.74 14.63 -13.43
CA GLN A 90 5.33 14.56 -13.80
C GLN A 90 4.93 15.71 -14.74
N ALA A 91 5.44 16.93 -14.52
CA ALA A 91 5.20 18.07 -15.39
C ALA A 91 5.80 17.85 -16.79
N GLU A 92 7.01 17.28 -16.87
CA GLU A 92 7.65 16.91 -18.14
C GLU A 92 6.88 15.80 -18.88
N GLN A 93 6.45 14.76 -18.16
CA GLN A 93 5.66 13.66 -18.73
C GLN A 93 4.30 14.16 -19.24
N LEU A 94 3.64 15.05 -18.49
CA LEU A 94 2.39 15.69 -18.91
C LEU A 94 2.61 16.57 -20.15
N ARG A 95 3.67 17.38 -20.17
CA ARG A 95 4.02 18.24 -21.31
C ARG A 95 4.22 17.40 -22.57
N ALA A 96 4.98 16.31 -22.48
CA ALA A 96 5.22 15.40 -23.61
C ALA A 96 3.94 14.72 -24.09
N PHE A 97 3.11 14.23 -23.15
CA PHE A 97 1.83 13.58 -23.46
C PHE A 97 0.86 14.52 -24.17
N VAL A 98 0.62 15.69 -23.60
CA VAL A 98 -0.29 16.67 -24.19
C VAL A 98 0.26 17.08 -25.56
N SER A 99 1.54 17.44 -25.68
CA SER A 99 2.14 17.81 -26.97
C SER A 99 1.99 16.75 -28.08
N GLY A 100 1.93 15.46 -27.71
CA GLY A 100 1.71 14.35 -28.63
C GLY A 100 0.28 14.20 -29.17
N ASP A 101 -0.71 14.82 -28.52
CA ASP A 101 -2.11 14.81 -28.94
C ASP A 101 -2.71 16.25 -28.97
N PRO A 102 -2.68 16.92 -30.13
CA PRO A 102 -3.29 18.23 -30.32
C PRO A 102 -4.81 18.26 -30.11
N GLY A 103 -5.50 17.11 -30.12
CA GLY A 103 -6.94 17.01 -29.97
C GLY A 103 -7.44 17.12 -28.52
N LEU A 104 -6.54 17.03 -27.54
CA LEU A 104 -6.90 17.18 -26.12
C LEU A 104 -7.28 18.63 -25.79
N ASP A 105 -8.48 18.78 -25.23
CA ASP A 105 -8.98 20.04 -24.69
C ASP A 105 -8.24 20.40 -23.37
N PRO A 106 -7.61 21.58 -23.25
CA PRO A 106 -6.96 22.01 -22.02
C PRO A 106 -7.85 21.97 -20.77
N VAL A 107 -9.15 22.24 -20.91
CA VAL A 107 -10.13 22.23 -19.82
C VAL A 107 -10.32 20.81 -19.28
N ASP A 108 -10.50 19.83 -20.18
CA ASP A 108 -10.64 18.41 -19.82
C ASP A 108 -9.36 17.86 -19.18
N VAL A 109 -8.19 18.30 -19.65
CA VAL A 109 -6.89 17.98 -19.04
C VAL A 109 -6.82 18.55 -17.61
N GLY A 110 -7.18 19.82 -17.42
CA GLY A 110 -7.17 20.48 -16.11
C GLY A 110 -8.07 19.79 -15.09
N TRP A 111 -9.32 19.50 -15.48
CA TRP A 111 -10.25 18.76 -14.62
C TRP A 111 -9.75 17.34 -14.34
N SER A 112 -9.25 16.62 -15.35
CA SER A 112 -8.75 15.26 -15.16
C SER A 112 -7.54 15.20 -14.23
N LEU A 113 -6.67 16.22 -14.23
CA LEU A 113 -5.57 16.35 -13.28
C LEU A 113 -6.09 16.53 -11.85
N ALA A 114 -7.13 17.32 -11.65
CA ALA A 114 -7.69 17.58 -10.33
C ALA A 114 -8.55 16.40 -9.79
N ALA A 115 -9.40 15.82 -10.64
CA ALA A 115 -10.41 14.84 -10.25
C ALA A 115 -9.88 13.39 -10.22
N THR A 116 -8.82 13.07 -10.96
CA THR A 116 -8.38 11.68 -11.15
C THR A 116 -6.97 11.39 -10.62
N ARG A 117 -6.30 12.38 -10.03
CA ARG A 117 -4.97 12.22 -9.43
C ARG A 117 -5.02 12.57 -7.95
N SER A 118 -4.27 11.83 -7.13
CA SER A 118 -4.12 12.14 -5.71
C SER A 118 -3.35 13.46 -5.53
N ALA A 119 -3.82 14.31 -4.61
CA ALA A 119 -3.14 15.54 -4.22
C ALA A 119 -2.03 15.26 -3.20
N LEU A 120 -0.79 15.08 -3.66
CA LEU A 120 0.38 14.78 -2.82
C LEU A 120 0.99 16.04 -2.17
N SER A 121 2.03 15.83 -1.37
CA SER A 121 2.64 16.84 -0.50
C SER A 121 3.40 17.93 -1.24
N HIS A 122 4.00 17.66 -2.40
CA HIS A 122 4.64 18.67 -3.22
C HIS A 122 3.70 19.00 -4.36
N ARG A 123 3.35 20.28 -4.53
CA ARG A 123 2.33 20.74 -5.47
C ARG A 123 2.88 21.84 -6.35
N ALA A 124 2.46 21.86 -7.61
CA ALA A 124 2.66 22.95 -8.53
C ALA A 124 1.36 23.18 -9.31
N VAL A 125 1.12 24.42 -9.69
CA VAL A 125 0.00 24.79 -10.55
C VAL A 125 0.53 25.66 -11.68
N VAL A 126 0.16 25.32 -12.91
CA VAL A 126 0.39 26.16 -14.09
C VAL A 126 -0.95 26.73 -14.51
N VAL A 127 -0.98 28.03 -14.77
CA VAL A 127 -2.19 28.72 -15.25
C VAL A 127 -1.88 29.35 -16.59
N GLY A 128 -2.74 29.13 -17.58
CA GLY A 128 -2.62 29.71 -18.91
C GLY A 128 -3.98 29.92 -19.56
N ALA A 129 -4.07 30.91 -20.45
CA ALA A 129 -5.28 31.22 -21.22
C ALA A 129 -5.45 30.26 -22.41
N ASP A 130 -4.36 29.65 -22.86
CA ASP A 130 -4.35 28.69 -23.94
C ASP A 130 -3.34 27.56 -23.70
N ARG A 131 -3.36 26.61 -24.64
CA ARG A 131 -2.51 25.42 -24.61
C ARG A 131 -1.02 25.75 -24.70
N GLU A 132 -0.62 26.78 -25.43
CA GLU A 132 0.79 27.14 -25.60
C GLU A 132 1.36 27.69 -24.29
N GLU A 133 0.62 28.57 -23.62
CA GLU A 133 0.97 29.10 -22.31
C GLU A 133 1.10 27.99 -21.26
N LEU A 134 0.15 27.04 -21.24
CA LEU A 134 0.16 25.90 -20.32
C LEU A 134 1.37 24.97 -20.54
N LEU A 135 1.67 24.64 -21.81
CA LEU A 135 2.84 23.83 -22.15
C LEU A 135 4.16 24.55 -21.82
N GLY A 136 4.21 25.87 -22.01
CA GLY A 136 5.32 26.72 -21.62
C GLY A 136 5.55 26.69 -20.11
N GLY A 137 4.48 26.89 -19.33
CA GLY A 137 4.54 26.91 -17.87
C GLY A 137 4.92 25.57 -17.23
N LEU A 138 4.56 24.44 -17.83
CA LEU A 138 5.03 23.11 -17.38
C LEU A 138 6.55 22.96 -17.45
N GLY A 139 7.24 23.74 -18.29
CA GLY A 139 8.71 23.73 -18.38
C GLY A 139 9.43 24.36 -17.19
N SER A 140 8.75 25.16 -16.36
CA SER A 140 9.34 25.92 -15.27
C SER A 140 8.43 25.98 -14.05
N VAL A 141 7.93 24.82 -13.61
CA VAL A 141 7.03 24.73 -12.46
C VAL A 141 7.72 25.15 -11.17
N VAL A 142 7.05 26.00 -10.40
CA VAL A 142 7.43 26.32 -9.02
C VAL A 142 6.71 25.35 -8.10
N VAL A 143 7.48 24.59 -7.33
CA VAL A 143 6.95 23.59 -6.41
C VAL A 143 6.83 24.20 -5.03
N GLY A 144 5.64 24.11 -4.44
CA GLY A 144 5.41 24.43 -3.04
C GLY A 144 4.97 23.20 -2.24
N VAL A 145 4.96 23.38 -0.93
CA VAL A 145 4.50 22.40 0.05
C VAL A 145 3.40 23.06 0.87
N PRO A 146 2.29 22.36 1.18
CA PRO A 146 1.24 22.87 2.04
C PRO A 146 1.81 23.40 3.36
N VAL A 147 1.39 24.61 3.72
CA VAL A 147 1.68 25.21 5.01
C VAL A 147 0.53 24.81 5.93
N GLY A 148 0.84 24.23 7.09
CA GLY A 148 -0.20 23.94 8.08
C GLY A 148 -0.79 25.24 8.63
N GLY A 149 -2.11 25.30 8.82
CA GLY A 149 -2.80 26.44 9.42
C GLY A 149 -4.11 26.79 8.73
N GLY A 150 -4.85 27.74 9.32
CA GLY A 150 -6.08 28.29 8.74
C GLY A 150 -5.83 29.34 7.65
N LEU A 151 -6.90 29.78 6.99
CA LEU A 151 -6.95 30.83 5.98
C LEU A 151 -7.51 32.14 6.55
N GLY A 152 -6.70 33.20 6.50
CA GLY A 152 -7.13 34.58 6.73
C GLY A 152 -7.47 35.27 5.41
N VAL A 153 -8.66 35.87 5.29
CA VAL A 153 -9.02 36.68 4.12
C VAL A 153 -8.92 38.16 4.47
N LEU A 154 -8.12 38.87 3.67
CA LEU A 154 -7.78 40.28 3.85
C LEU A 154 -8.56 41.14 2.87
N PHE A 155 -9.16 42.23 3.36
CA PHE A 155 -9.92 43.19 2.55
C PHE A 155 -9.16 44.51 2.45
N ALA A 156 -8.91 44.97 1.22
CA ALA A 156 -8.04 46.10 0.97
C ALA A 156 -8.63 47.45 1.45
N GLY A 157 -7.72 48.37 1.75
CA GLY A 157 -8.07 49.75 2.06
C GLY A 157 -8.10 50.63 0.81
N GLN A 158 -8.41 51.91 1.00
CA GLN A 158 -8.30 52.91 -0.04
C GLN A 158 -6.82 53.17 -0.43
N GLY A 159 -6.54 53.24 -1.73
CA GLY A 159 -5.23 53.62 -2.28
C GLY A 159 -4.78 52.82 -3.50
N SER A 160 -5.38 51.66 -3.75
CA SER A 160 -5.04 50.74 -4.86
C SER A 160 -6.07 50.71 -5.98
N GLN A 161 -7.21 51.42 -5.83
CA GLN A 161 -8.27 51.51 -6.84
C GLN A 161 -7.73 51.99 -8.19
N ARG A 162 -8.29 51.45 -9.27
CA ARG A 162 -7.92 51.76 -10.65
C ARG A 162 -9.13 51.66 -11.55
N LEU A 163 -9.14 52.44 -12.63
CA LEU A 163 -10.14 52.31 -13.68
C LEU A 163 -10.12 50.89 -14.25
N GLY A 164 -11.30 50.37 -14.58
CA GLY A 164 -11.48 49.05 -15.16
C GLY A 164 -11.28 47.87 -14.23
N MET A 165 -11.06 48.08 -12.91
CA MET A 165 -10.94 46.96 -11.97
C MET A 165 -12.22 46.11 -11.95
N GLY A 166 -12.06 44.79 -11.98
CA GLY A 166 -13.17 43.82 -11.96
C GLY A 166 -13.86 43.62 -13.31
N ARG A 167 -13.60 44.45 -14.33
CA ARG A 167 -14.26 44.34 -15.64
C ARG A 167 -13.93 43.02 -16.34
N GLY A 168 -12.68 42.59 -16.28
CA GLY A 168 -12.26 41.34 -16.92
C GLY A 168 -12.89 40.12 -16.24
N LEU A 169 -13.12 40.19 -14.92
CA LEU A 169 -13.83 39.14 -14.20
C LEU A 169 -15.34 39.16 -14.48
N TYR A 170 -15.94 40.34 -14.60
CA TYR A 170 -17.34 40.50 -14.96
C TYR A 170 -17.66 39.87 -16.32
N GLU A 171 -16.81 40.11 -17.31
CA GLU A 171 -16.98 39.54 -18.66
C GLU A 171 -16.77 38.02 -18.68
N ALA A 172 -15.97 37.48 -17.75
CA ALA A 172 -15.52 36.08 -17.81
C ALA A 172 -16.22 35.12 -16.84
N TYR A 173 -16.76 35.61 -15.72
CA TYR A 173 -17.33 34.77 -14.66
C TYR A 173 -18.74 35.24 -14.28
N PRO A 174 -19.81 34.49 -14.64
CA PRO A 174 -21.20 34.87 -14.34
C PRO A 174 -21.49 35.08 -12.85
N VAL A 175 -20.83 34.33 -11.95
CA VAL A 175 -20.98 34.50 -10.50
C VAL A 175 -20.48 35.87 -10.05
N PHE A 176 -19.31 36.30 -10.56
CA PHE A 176 -18.78 37.63 -10.25
C PHE A 176 -19.71 38.72 -10.80
N ALA A 177 -20.18 38.56 -12.03
CA ALA A 177 -21.08 39.53 -12.66
C ALA A 177 -22.39 39.71 -11.87
N ALA A 178 -23.03 38.61 -11.47
CA ALA A 178 -24.26 38.64 -10.69
C ALA A 178 -24.08 39.38 -9.34
N VAL A 179 -23.01 39.06 -8.60
CA VAL A 179 -22.73 39.72 -7.32
C VAL A 179 -22.36 41.20 -7.51
N TRP A 180 -21.58 41.52 -8.54
CA TRP A 180 -21.24 42.89 -8.88
C TRP A 180 -22.49 43.73 -9.17
N ASP A 181 -23.39 43.22 -10.03
CA ASP A 181 -24.63 43.93 -10.39
C ASP A 181 -25.55 44.15 -9.18
N GLU A 182 -25.67 43.14 -8.32
CA GLU A 182 -26.48 43.25 -7.10
C GLU A 182 -25.93 44.32 -6.15
N VAL A 183 -24.62 44.31 -5.90
CA VAL A 183 -23.98 45.27 -4.99
C VAL A 183 -23.99 46.69 -5.58
N CYS A 184 -23.70 46.85 -6.87
CA CYS A 184 -23.81 48.15 -7.54
C CYS A 184 -25.24 48.68 -7.51
N GLY A 185 -26.24 47.83 -7.78
CA GLY A 185 -27.65 48.22 -7.74
C GLY A 185 -28.11 48.76 -6.38
N GLU A 186 -27.58 48.23 -5.27
CA GLU A 186 -27.88 48.74 -3.93
C GLU A 186 -27.09 50.02 -3.59
N LEU A 187 -25.81 50.10 -3.98
CA LEU A 187 -24.98 51.31 -3.76
C LEU A 187 -25.51 52.52 -4.54
N ASP A 188 -25.97 52.30 -5.78
CA ASP A 188 -26.42 53.35 -6.69
C ASP A 188 -27.66 54.10 -6.21
N ARG A 189 -28.40 53.54 -5.24
CA ARG A 189 -29.50 54.23 -4.55
C ARG A 189 -29.04 55.45 -3.74
N TYR A 190 -27.75 55.49 -3.38
CA TYR A 190 -27.17 56.47 -2.46
C TYR A 190 -26.07 57.34 -3.09
N LEU A 191 -25.74 57.12 -4.36
CA LEU A 191 -24.68 57.80 -5.09
C LEU A 191 -25.26 58.71 -6.19
N ASP A 192 -24.52 59.78 -6.53
CA ASP A 192 -24.95 60.74 -7.55
C ASP A 192 -24.86 60.17 -8.99
N ARG A 193 -24.01 59.14 -9.18
CA ARG A 193 -23.81 58.42 -10.44
C ARG A 193 -23.65 56.92 -10.16
N PRO A 194 -23.98 56.04 -11.12
CA PRO A 194 -23.77 54.62 -10.98
C PRO A 194 -22.28 54.27 -10.74
N VAL A 195 -21.98 53.53 -9.68
CA VAL A 195 -20.60 53.21 -9.30
C VAL A 195 -19.89 52.38 -10.36
N GLY A 196 -20.60 51.47 -11.03
CA GLY A 196 -20.05 50.66 -12.12
C GLY A 196 -19.57 51.51 -13.31
N GLU A 197 -20.35 52.53 -13.69
CA GLU A 197 -19.95 53.47 -14.75
C GLU A 197 -18.73 54.31 -14.36
N VAL A 198 -18.60 54.68 -13.08
CA VAL A 198 -17.44 55.42 -12.58
C VAL A 198 -16.20 54.52 -12.55
N VAL A 199 -16.33 53.27 -12.09
CA VAL A 199 -15.20 52.35 -12.00
C VAL A 199 -14.69 51.93 -13.37
N TRP A 200 -15.58 51.73 -14.35
CA TRP A 200 -15.20 51.32 -15.72
C TRP A 200 -15.14 52.46 -16.74
N GLY A 201 -15.34 53.69 -16.30
CA GLY A 201 -15.23 54.90 -17.12
C GLY A 201 -13.79 55.32 -17.40
N ASP A 202 -13.63 56.58 -17.80
CA ASP A 202 -12.35 57.20 -18.18
C ASP A 202 -11.91 58.34 -17.24
N ASP A 203 -12.74 58.73 -16.27
CA ASP A 203 -12.45 59.80 -15.32
C ASP A 203 -11.69 59.28 -14.09
N ALA A 204 -10.36 59.35 -14.16
CA ALA A 204 -9.47 58.98 -13.06
C ALA A 204 -9.60 59.88 -11.81
N GLY A 205 -10.14 61.09 -11.96
CA GLY A 205 -10.40 61.99 -10.83
C GLY A 205 -11.62 61.53 -10.04
N LEU A 206 -12.70 61.17 -10.74
CA LEU A 206 -13.97 60.77 -10.15
C LEU A 206 -13.87 59.46 -9.35
N ILE A 207 -13.19 58.43 -9.87
CA ILE A 207 -12.93 57.20 -9.09
C ILE A 207 -12.06 57.47 -7.85
N GLY A 208 -11.27 58.55 -7.87
CA GLY A 208 -10.46 59.01 -6.74
C GLY A 208 -11.23 59.80 -5.68
N GLU A 209 -12.48 60.19 -5.95
CA GLU A 209 -13.34 60.78 -4.92
C GLU A 209 -13.72 59.72 -3.89
N THR A 210 -13.64 60.09 -2.61
CA THR A 210 -13.82 59.17 -1.48
C THR A 210 -15.12 58.37 -1.53
N ALA A 211 -16.22 58.98 -1.99
CA ALA A 211 -17.51 58.29 -2.13
C ALA A 211 -17.45 57.14 -3.13
N TYR A 212 -16.92 57.37 -4.34
CA TYR A 212 -16.81 56.35 -5.39
C TYR A 212 -15.66 55.38 -5.15
N THR A 213 -14.55 55.83 -4.55
CA THR A 213 -13.45 54.93 -4.16
C THR A 213 -13.94 53.87 -3.18
N GLN A 214 -14.63 54.26 -2.12
CA GLN A 214 -15.09 53.32 -1.09
C GLN A 214 -16.19 52.39 -1.61
N ALA A 215 -17.16 52.94 -2.34
CA ALA A 215 -18.22 52.14 -2.95
C ALA A 215 -17.67 51.13 -3.99
N GLY A 216 -16.74 51.57 -4.85
CA GLY A 216 -16.14 50.71 -5.87
C GLY A 216 -15.24 49.62 -5.28
N LEU A 217 -14.49 49.91 -4.21
CA LEU A 217 -13.70 48.90 -3.49
C LEU A 217 -14.62 47.88 -2.81
N PHE A 218 -15.66 48.33 -2.11
CA PHE A 218 -16.64 47.43 -1.50
C PHE A 218 -17.29 46.51 -2.54
N ALA A 219 -17.76 47.05 -3.67
CA ALA A 219 -18.35 46.26 -4.75
C ALA A 219 -17.37 45.21 -5.31
N LEU A 220 -16.13 45.62 -5.57
CA LEU A 220 -15.10 44.70 -6.06
C LEU A 220 -14.79 43.59 -5.05
N GLU A 221 -14.53 43.94 -3.80
CA GLU A 221 -14.10 42.99 -2.77
C GLU A 221 -15.19 41.97 -2.44
N VAL A 222 -16.45 42.40 -2.41
CA VAL A 222 -17.60 41.52 -2.23
C VAL A 222 -17.79 40.58 -3.42
N ALA A 223 -17.67 41.09 -4.66
CA ALA A 223 -17.76 40.26 -5.86
C ALA A 223 -16.59 39.26 -5.97
N LEU A 224 -15.38 39.66 -5.58
CA LEU A 224 -14.22 38.77 -5.47
C LEU A 224 -14.47 37.68 -4.42
N PHE A 225 -15.00 38.03 -3.24
CA PHE A 225 -15.35 37.07 -2.20
C PHE A 225 -16.38 36.05 -2.69
N GLY A 226 -17.44 36.52 -3.36
CA GLY A 226 -18.47 35.66 -3.96
C GLY A 226 -17.89 34.68 -4.98
N LEU A 227 -16.99 35.15 -5.85
CA LEU A 227 -16.32 34.31 -6.84
C LEU A 227 -15.46 33.22 -6.18
N VAL A 228 -14.54 33.58 -5.28
CA VAL A 228 -13.65 32.57 -4.66
C VAL A 228 -14.42 31.60 -3.77
N SER A 229 -15.46 32.07 -3.09
CA SER A 229 -16.33 31.22 -2.26
C SER A 229 -17.12 30.22 -3.11
N SER A 230 -17.49 30.59 -4.34
CA SER A 230 -18.16 29.67 -5.28
C SER A 230 -17.27 28.49 -5.71
N TRP A 231 -15.96 28.63 -5.58
CA TRP A 231 -14.98 27.55 -5.79
C TRP A 231 -14.58 26.84 -4.49
N GLY A 232 -15.38 26.98 -3.43
CA GLY A 232 -15.21 26.27 -2.17
C GLY A 232 -14.13 26.82 -1.25
N VAL A 233 -13.53 27.98 -1.56
CA VAL A 233 -12.57 28.64 -0.66
C VAL A 233 -13.31 29.18 0.56
N LYS A 234 -12.93 28.71 1.76
CA LYS A 234 -13.58 29.09 3.02
C LYS A 234 -12.58 29.80 3.95
N PRO A 235 -12.85 31.04 4.38
CA PRO A 235 -12.05 31.71 5.39
C PRO A 235 -12.29 31.11 6.78
N ASP A 236 -11.24 31.06 7.59
CA ASP A 236 -11.36 30.84 9.03
C ASP A 236 -11.52 32.18 9.77
N TYR A 237 -10.87 33.23 9.26
CA TYR A 237 -10.90 34.58 9.83
C TYR A 237 -10.88 35.64 8.74
N LEU A 238 -11.47 36.80 9.03
CA LEU A 238 -11.43 37.98 8.16
C LEU A 238 -10.67 39.13 8.83
N LEU A 239 -9.96 39.93 8.05
CA LEU A 239 -9.34 41.18 8.51
C LEU A 239 -9.40 42.22 7.40
N GLY A 240 -10.07 43.34 7.64
CA GLY A 240 -10.07 44.46 6.70
C GLY A 240 -9.03 45.51 7.02
N HIS A 241 -8.78 46.43 6.09
CA HIS A 241 -8.04 47.66 6.35
C HIS A 241 -8.94 48.88 6.11
N SER A 242 -9.29 49.60 7.17
CA SER A 242 -10.19 50.75 7.11
C SER A 242 -11.50 50.38 6.40
N ILE A 243 -11.76 50.90 5.20
CA ILE A 243 -12.97 50.57 4.43
C ILE A 243 -13.13 49.08 4.17
N GLY A 244 -12.03 48.32 4.01
CA GLY A 244 -12.09 46.88 3.82
C GLY A 244 -12.73 46.14 5.00
N GLU A 245 -12.75 46.71 6.20
CA GLU A 245 -13.42 46.09 7.35
C GLU A 245 -14.95 46.14 7.22
N LEU A 246 -15.50 47.12 6.49
CA LEU A 246 -16.94 47.13 6.18
C LEU A 246 -17.30 46.00 5.21
N ALA A 247 -16.41 45.71 4.24
CA ALA A 247 -16.56 44.55 3.36
C ALA A 247 -16.44 43.23 4.13
N ALA A 248 -15.45 43.12 5.03
CA ALA A 248 -15.29 41.97 5.92
C ALA A 248 -16.52 41.76 6.82
N ALA A 249 -17.07 42.82 7.41
CA ALA A 249 -18.26 42.74 8.26
C ALA A 249 -19.51 42.32 7.47
N TYR A 250 -19.73 42.88 6.27
CA TYR A 250 -20.82 42.46 5.39
C TYR A 250 -20.69 40.97 5.01
N VAL A 251 -19.51 40.54 4.57
CA VAL A 251 -19.25 39.14 4.20
C VAL A 251 -19.42 38.20 5.39
N ALA A 252 -19.06 38.64 6.60
CA ALA A 252 -19.35 37.91 7.84
C ALA A 252 -20.83 37.94 8.23
N GLY A 253 -21.71 38.62 7.48
CA GLY A 253 -23.15 38.65 7.72
C GLY A 253 -23.60 39.66 8.77
N VAL A 254 -22.75 40.63 9.16
CA VAL A 254 -23.11 41.67 10.16
C VAL A 254 -24.27 42.54 9.69
N TRP A 255 -24.37 42.77 8.37
CA TRP A 255 -25.42 43.56 7.74
C TRP A 255 -26.06 42.81 6.58
N SER A 256 -27.30 43.19 6.25
CA SER A 256 -27.84 42.92 4.91
C SER A 256 -27.07 43.72 3.84
N LEU A 257 -27.20 43.34 2.56
CA LEU A 257 -26.53 44.09 1.49
C LEU A 257 -27.04 45.54 1.40
N GLU A 258 -28.34 45.74 1.55
CA GLU A 258 -28.98 47.06 1.57
C GLU A 258 -28.39 47.94 2.70
N ASP A 259 -28.30 47.39 3.92
CA ASP A 259 -27.74 48.09 5.08
C ASP A 259 -26.25 48.40 4.90
N ALA A 260 -25.46 47.43 4.41
CA ALA A 260 -24.04 47.63 4.15
C ALA A 260 -23.81 48.71 3.09
N ALA A 261 -24.57 48.70 1.99
CA ALA A 261 -24.52 49.71 0.94
C ALA A 261 -24.85 51.10 1.49
N ARG A 262 -25.88 51.21 2.35
CA ARG A 262 -26.25 52.45 3.02
C ARG A 262 -25.13 52.99 3.91
N VAL A 263 -24.49 52.12 4.71
CA VAL A 263 -23.37 52.50 5.60
C VAL A 263 -22.15 52.93 4.79
N VAL A 264 -21.75 52.16 3.78
CA VAL A 264 -20.59 52.47 2.92
C VAL A 264 -20.78 53.79 2.16
N ALA A 265 -21.95 53.97 1.52
CA ALA A 265 -22.25 55.19 0.79
C ALA A 265 -22.34 56.41 1.72
N ALA A 266 -22.96 56.27 2.90
CA ALA A 266 -22.99 57.34 3.90
C ALA A 266 -21.59 57.71 4.38
N ARG A 267 -20.74 56.74 4.72
CA ARG A 267 -19.34 56.96 5.13
C ARG A 267 -18.58 57.76 4.08
N GLY A 268 -18.63 57.32 2.82
CA GLY A 268 -17.95 57.99 1.71
C GLY A 268 -18.47 59.40 1.43
N ARG A 269 -19.80 59.59 1.43
CA ARG A 269 -20.45 60.90 1.23
C ARG A 269 -20.11 61.88 2.35
N LEU A 270 -20.18 61.44 3.61
CA LEU A 270 -19.91 62.28 4.77
C LEU A 270 -18.44 62.67 4.86
N MET A 271 -17.54 61.73 4.57
CA MET A 271 -16.12 62.03 4.45
C MET A 271 -15.82 63.05 3.34
N ARG A 272 -16.50 62.94 2.19
CA ARG A 272 -16.37 63.90 1.07
C ARG A 272 -16.84 65.31 1.45
N ALA A 273 -17.85 65.43 2.30
CA ALA A 273 -18.46 66.70 2.70
C ALA A 273 -17.64 67.49 3.73
N LEU A 274 -16.63 66.87 4.34
CA LEU A 274 -15.73 67.54 5.28
C LEU A 274 -14.87 68.60 4.58
N PRO A 275 -14.35 69.60 5.31
CA PRO A 275 -13.41 70.56 4.75
C PRO A 275 -12.17 69.85 4.21
N SER A 276 -11.87 70.03 2.92
CA SER A 276 -10.66 69.54 2.29
C SER A 276 -9.40 70.10 2.97
N GLY A 277 -8.37 69.28 3.15
CA GLY A 277 -7.12 69.66 3.78
C GLY A 277 -6.59 68.62 4.75
N GLY A 278 -5.39 68.87 5.28
CA GLY A 278 -4.64 67.90 6.07
C GLY A 278 -3.77 66.99 5.21
N ALA A 279 -2.95 66.18 5.85
CA ALA A 279 -2.02 65.27 5.18
C ALA A 279 -2.03 63.89 5.83
N MET A 280 -1.81 62.86 5.01
CA MET A 280 -1.46 61.52 5.47
C MET A 280 -0.11 61.12 4.87
N VAL A 281 0.80 60.65 5.71
CA VAL A 281 2.16 60.27 5.29
C VAL A 281 2.50 58.90 5.85
N ALA A 282 2.88 57.98 4.98
CA ALA A 282 3.47 56.71 5.37
C ALA A 282 4.92 56.91 5.77
N VAL A 283 5.33 56.33 6.90
CA VAL A 283 6.64 56.47 7.53
C VAL A 283 7.21 55.08 7.76
N ALA A 284 8.46 54.87 7.36
CA ALA A 284 9.22 53.65 7.61
C ALA A 284 9.89 53.69 9.00
N ALA A 285 9.09 53.77 10.06
CA ALA A 285 9.52 53.82 11.46
C ALA A 285 8.46 53.17 12.38
N SER A 286 8.83 52.88 13.62
CA SER A 286 7.96 52.29 14.63
C SER A 286 6.91 53.26 15.21
N GLU A 287 5.83 52.72 15.78
CA GLU A 287 4.77 53.53 16.41
C GLU A 287 5.33 54.42 17.53
N ASP A 288 6.22 53.89 18.36
CA ASP A 288 6.80 54.61 19.51
C ASP A 288 7.69 55.78 19.06
N GLU A 289 8.53 55.56 18.04
CA GLU A 289 9.38 56.61 17.47
C GLU A 289 8.56 57.74 16.85
N VAL A 290 7.48 57.39 16.15
CA VAL A 290 6.57 58.36 15.54
C VAL A 290 5.81 59.11 16.63
N ARG A 291 5.24 58.41 17.62
CA ARG A 291 4.42 58.99 18.71
C ARG A 291 5.20 60.01 19.53
N ALA A 292 6.50 59.80 19.73
CA ALA A 292 7.38 60.74 20.44
C ALA A 292 7.57 62.08 19.71
N LEU A 293 7.20 62.17 18.42
CA LEU A 293 7.39 63.34 17.57
C LEU A 293 6.08 64.05 17.20
N LEU A 294 4.93 63.52 17.63
CA LEU A 294 3.63 64.08 17.26
C LEU A 294 3.30 65.32 18.11
N SER A 295 2.91 66.40 17.44
CA SER A 295 2.33 67.60 18.05
C SER A 295 0.80 67.48 18.15
N GLU A 296 0.19 68.43 18.87
CA GLU A 296 -1.27 68.53 18.95
C GLU A 296 -1.89 68.63 17.54
N GLY A 297 -2.89 67.81 17.25
CA GLY A 297 -3.56 67.75 15.94
C GLY A 297 -2.99 66.72 14.96
N VAL A 298 -1.93 65.98 15.31
CA VAL A 298 -1.40 64.85 14.52
C VAL A 298 -1.53 63.55 15.30
N VAL A 299 -2.00 62.50 14.63
CA VAL A 299 -2.15 61.17 15.21
C VAL A 299 -1.54 60.10 14.30
N VAL A 300 -1.31 58.92 14.87
CA VAL A 300 -1.09 57.71 14.09
C VAL A 300 -2.44 57.24 13.54
N ALA A 301 -2.61 57.24 12.23
CA ALA A 301 -3.82 56.77 11.56
C ALA A 301 -3.83 55.26 11.32
N ALA A 302 -2.67 54.65 11.08
CA ALA A 302 -2.57 53.21 10.88
C ALA A 302 -1.21 52.67 11.32
N VAL A 303 -1.20 51.48 11.92
CA VAL A 303 -0.01 50.67 12.19
C VAL A 303 -0.11 49.43 11.30
N ASN A 304 0.62 49.44 10.19
CA ASN A 304 0.55 48.42 9.14
C ASN A 304 1.62 47.32 9.31
N GLY A 305 2.68 47.62 10.05
CA GLY A 305 3.73 46.68 10.44
C GLY A 305 4.66 47.32 11.47
N PRO A 306 5.65 46.57 11.99
CA PRO A 306 6.56 47.05 13.04
C PRO A 306 7.27 48.35 12.68
N GLU A 307 7.63 48.51 11.41
CA GLU A 307 8.32 49.69 10.86
C GLU A 307 7.49 50.35 9.74
N SER A 308 6.17 50.23 9.80
CA SER A 308 5.28 50.79 8.77
C SER A 308 4.06 51.43 9.41
N VAL A 309 4.13 52.75 9.58
CA VAL A 309 3.12 53.56 10.25
C VAL A 309 2.63 54.67 9.32
N VAL A 310 1.36 55.08 9.45
CA VAL A 310 0.80 56.23 8.75
C VAL A 310 0.43 57.31 9.75
N VAL A 311 0.97 58.51 9.58
CA VAL A 311 0.57 59.70 10.35
C VAL A 311 -0.50 60.47 9.60
N SER A 312 -1.43 61.09 10.34
CA SER A 312 -2.55 61.84 9.79
C SER A 312 -2.91 63.03 10.67
N GLY A 313 -3.23 64.16 10.06
CA GLY A 313 -3.64 65.37 10.78
C GLY A 313 -3.51 66.62 9.91
N ASP A 314 -3.33 67.75 10.58
CA ASP A 314 -3.14 69.06 9.94
C ASP A 314 -1.84 69.08 9.13
N GLU A 315 -1.89 69.62 7.91
CA GLU A 315 -0.79 69.50 6.94
C GLU A 315 0.53 70.05 7.46
N ASP A 316 0.52 71.26 8.02
CA ASP A 316 1.73 71.88 8.59
C ASP A 316 2.29 71.08 9.77
N ALA A 317 1.42 70.56 10.63
CA ALA A 317 1.82 69.79 11.80
C ALA A 317 2.38 68.40 11.42
N VAL A 318 1.77 67.74 10.44
CA VAL A 318 2.28 66.48 9.86
C VAL A 318 3.64 66.73 9.22
N GLN A 319 3.81 67.83 8.47
CA GLN A 319 5.08 68.13 7.80
C GLN A 319 6.22 68.34 8.79
N VAL A 320 5.97 68.99 9.94
CA VAL A 320 6.98 69.13 11.01
C VAL A 320 7.49 67.78 11.51
N ALA A 321 6.59 66.84 11.81
CA ALA A 321 6.99 65.50 12.26
C ALA A 321 7.75 64.73 11.16
N VAL A 322 7.27 64.84 9.91
CA VAL A 322 7.88 64.19 8.73
C VAL A 322 9.27 64.73 8.42
N ASP A 323 9.50 66.05 8.55
CA ASP A 323 10.80 66.66 8.30
C ASP A 323 11.85 66.21 9.32
N VAL A 324 11.46 66.05 10.59
CA VAL A 324 12.33 65.49 11.63
C VAL A 324 12.72 64.05 11.31
N LEU A 325 11.75 63.24 10.87
CA LEU A 325 11.99 61.85 10.48
C LEU A 325 12.88 61.76 9.22
N ALA A 326 12.58 62.56 8.20
CA ALA A 326 13.39 62.64 6.98
C ALA A 326 14.83 63.10 7.28
N GLY A 327 15.00 64.06 8.19
CA GLY A 327 16.32 64.51 8.68
C GLY A 327 17.11 63.42 9.42
N ARG A 328 16.44 62.40 9.96
CA ARG A 328 17.04 61.20 10.55
C ARG A 328 17.29 60.08 9.53
N GLY A 329 17.01 60.31 8.24
CA GLY A 329 17.15 59.32 7.18
C GLY A 329 15.98 58.34 7.07
N VAL A 330 14.87 58.56 7.78
CA VAL A 330 13.67 57.73 7.68
C VAL A 330 12.96 57.99 6.35
N ARG A 331 12.59 56.92 5.64
CA ARG A 331 11.83 57.04 4.39
C ARG A 331 10.38 57.43 4.69
N THR A 332 9.91 58.46 4.02
CA THR A 332 8.52 58.92 4.11
C THR A 332 7.88 59.01 2.73
N ARG A 333 6.57 58.79 2.66
CA ARG A 333 5.79 58.88 1.42
C ARG A 333 4.43 59.49 1.70
N ARG A 334 4.17 60.67 1.12
CA ARG A 334 2.85 61.30 1.17
C ARG A 334 1.82 60.45 0.41
N LEU A 335 0.69 60.18 1.05
CA LEU A 335 -0.42 59.44 0.47
C LEU A 335 -1.30 60.39 -0.34
N ARG A 336 -1.78 59.93 -1.49
CA ARG A 336 -2.70 60.69 -2.35
C ARG A 336 -4.13 60.47 -1.85
N VAL A 337 -4.52 61.27 -0.86
CA VAL A 337 -5.84 61.24 -0.24
C VAL A 337 -6.41 62.66 -0.18
N SER A 338 -7.73 62.77 -0.17
CA SER A 338 -8.44 64.05 -0.12
C SER A 338 -8.48 64.67 1.28
N HIS A 339 -8.40 63.84 2.32
CA HIS A 339 -8.53 64.23 3.72
C HIS A 339 -7.57 63.46 4.62
N ALA A 340 -7.31 64.00 5.80
CA ALA A 340 -6.61 63.34 6.89
C ALA A 340 -7.54 62.36 7.63
N PHE A 341 -7.75 61.16 7.06
CA PHE A 341 -8.57 60.10 7.67
C PHE A 341 -7.99 59.60 9.00
N HIS A 342 -8.83 59.02 9.86
CA HIS A 342 -8.44 58.49 11.17
C HIS A 342 -7.78 59.53 12.07
N SER A 343 -8.30 60.77 12.04
CA SER A 343 -7.81 61.92 12.81
C SER A 343 -8.97 62.81 13.25
N ALA A 344 -8.69 63.85 14.05
CA ALA A 344 -9.69 64.84 14.50
C ALA A 344 -10.42 65.53 13.34
N ARG A 345 -9.86 65.49 12.12
CA ARG A 345 -10.53 66.00 10.92
C ARG A 345 -11.80 65.21 10.57
N MET A 346 -11.99 64.00 11.10
CA MET A 346 -13.21 63.22 10.92
C MET A 346 -14.32 63.59 11.91
N ASP A 347 -14.05 64.36 12.96
CA ASP A 347 -15.02 64.62 14.04
C ASP A 347 -16.34 65.23 13.52
N GLY A 348 -16.26 66.05 12.46
CA GLY A 348 -17.41 66.72 11.86
C GLY A 348 -18.45 65.79 11.23
N MET A 349 -18.11 64.53 10.92
CA MET A 349 -19.05 63.56 10.35
C MET A 349 -19.61 62.55 11.36
N LEU A 350 -19.01 62.44 12.55
CA LEU A 350 -19.25 61.29 13.45
C LEU A 350 -20.68 61.21 13.96
N ALA A 351 -21.31 62.35 14.25
CA ALA A 351 -22.69 62.39 14.74
C ALA A 351 -23.69 61.87 13.68
N GLU A 352 -23.62 62.41 12.46
CA GLU A 352 -24.49 62.00 11.35
C GLU A 352 -24.22 60.55 10.92
N PHE A 353 -22.95 60.13 10.91
CA PHE A 353 -22.61 58.73 10.62
C PHE A 353 -23.18 57.78 11.69
N GLY A 354 -23.14 58.17 12.96
CA GLY A 354 -23.77 57.44 14.06
C GLY A 354 -25.29 57.34 13.94
N GLU A 355 -25.97 58.34 13.38
CA GLU A 355 -27.41 58.26 13.08
C GLU A 355 -27.71 57.24 11.99
N VAL A 356 -26.90 57.20 10.92
CA VAL A 356 -27.02 56.18 9.87
C VAL A 356 -26.81 54.78 10.44
N LEU A 357 -25.78 54.58 11.26
CA LEU A 357 -25.47 53.30 11.88
C LEU A 357 -26.56 52.80 12.83
N ARG A 358 -27.26 53.69 13.54
CA ARG A 358 -28.42 53.31 14.38
C ARG A 358 -29.68 52.98 13.58
N SER A 359 -29.68 53.28 12.28
CA SER A 359 -30.82 53.04 11.39
C SER A 359 -30.73 51.75 10.59
N VAL A 360 -29.65 50.98 10.75
CA VAL A 360 -29.42 49.68 10.11
C VAL A 360 -29.49 48.54 11.13
N GLU A 361 -29.77 47.32 10.67
CA GLU A 361 -29.86 46.14 11.53
C GLU A 361 -28.51 45.42 11.64
N PHE A 362 -28.04 45.16 12.86
CA PHE A 362 -26.82 44.39 13.13
C PHE A 362 -27.14 42.92 13.42
N ARG A 363 -26.30 42.02 12.91
CA ARG A 363 -26.36 40.57 13.16
C ARG A 363 -24.99 40.06 13.61
N ALA A 364 -25.00 38.98 14.38
CA ALA A 364 -23.76 38.35 14.83
C ALA A 364 -22.97 37.80 13.63
N PRO A 365 -21.63 38.00 13.58
CA PRO A 365 -20.82 37.55 12.46
C PRO A 365 -20.74 36.01 12.39
N SER A 366 -20.97 35.44 11.21
CA SER A 366 -20.85 34.01 10.93
C SER A 366 -19.41 33.55 10.73
N VAL A 367 -18.50 34.48 10.41
CA VAL A 367 -17.05 34.26 10.34
C VAL A 367 -16.37 35.26 11.27
N PRO A 368 -15.45 34.84 12.16
CA PRO A 368 -14.74 35.76 13.04
C PRO A 368 -13.98 36.85 12.27
N VAL A 369 -14.15 38.11 12.70
CA VAL A 369 -13.49 39.27 12.10
C VAL A 369 -12.56 39.90 13.15
N VAL A 370 -11.34 40.25 12.74
CA VAL A 370 -10.37 40.95 13.58
C VAL A 370 -10.54 42.45 13.43
N SER A 371 -10.74 43.10 14.58
CA SER A 371 -11.06 44.51 14.74
C SER A 371 -9.91 45.42 14.31
N ASN A 372 -10.16 46.43 13.47
CA ASN A 372 -9.15 47.47 13.22
C ASN A 372 -8.90 48.39 14.42
N VAL A 373 -9.80 48.42 15.39
CA VAL A 373 -9.67 49.31 16.55
C VAL A 373 -8.87 48.66 17.67
N SER A 374 -9.18 47.40 18.00
CA SER A 374 -8.55 46.68 19.11
C SER A 374 -7.41 45.76 18.67
N GLY A 375 -7.32 45.40 17.38
CA GLY A 375 -6.31 44.47 16.87
C GLY A 375 -6.57 43.00 17.23
N VAL A 376 -7.69 42.68 17.87
CA VAL A 376 -8.09 41.32 18.27
C VAL A 376 -9.42 40.91 17.64
N VAL A 377 -9.83 39.65 17.80
CA VAL A 377 -11.13 39.17 17.31
C VAL A 377 -12.26 39.97 17.96
N ALA A 378 -13.08 40.62 17.14
CA ALA A 378 -14.01 41.66 17.56
C ALA A 378 -15.23 41.11 18.34
N GLY A 379 -15.75 39.95 17.94
CA GLY A 379 -16.96 39.37 18.53
C GLY A 379 -18.18 40.27 18.34
N GLU A 380 -18.95 40.51 19.41
CA GLU A 380 -20.18 41.30 19.37
C GLU A 380 -19.93 42.82 19.21
N GLU A 381 -18.70 43.31 19.36
CA GLU A 381 -18.45 44.77 19.28
C GLU A 381 -18.79 45.35 17.89
N LEU A 382 -18.65 44.54 16.83
CA LEU A 382 -19.04 44.91 15.46
C LEU A 382 -20.54 45.18 15.29
N CYS A 383 -21.35 44.67 16.23
CA CYS A 383 -22.80 44.83 16.23
C CYS A 383 -23.25 46.14 16.90
N SER A 384 -22.36 47.14 17.03
CA SER A 384 -22.65 48.42 17.67
C SER A 384 -22.33 49.61 16.76
N ALA A 385 -23.19 50.62 16.77
CA ALA A 385 -22.93 51.87 16.05
C ALA A 385 -21.70 52.60 16.61
N GLU A 386 -21.49 52.50 17.92
CA GLU A 386 -20.37 53.11 18.64
C GLU A 386 -19.02 52.60 18.13
N TYR A 387 -18.93 51.31 17.81
CA TYR A 387 -17.74 50.72 17.20
C TYR A 387 -17.39 51.40 15.88
N TRP A 388 -18.34 51.51 14.96
CA TRP A 388 -18.09 52.05 13.62
C TRP A 388 -17.83 53.56 13.61
N VAL A 389 -18.36 54.29 14.59
CA VAL A 389 -17.98 55.70 14.83
C VAL A 389 -16.52 55.80 15.29
N ARG A 390 -16.09 54.94 16.21
CA ARG A 390 -14.69 54.85 16.64
C ARG A 390 -13.77 54.41 15.50
N HIS A 391 -14.19 53.42 14.71
CA HIS A 391 -13.48 52.88 13.56
C HIS A 391 -13.05 53.93 12.53
N VAL A 392 -13.92 54.91 12.25
CA VAL A 392 -13.61 56.02 11.31
C VAL A 392 -12.57 56.99 11.87
N ARG A 393 -12.42 57.05 13.20
CA ARG A 393 -11.71 58.10 13.92
C ARG A 393 -10.39 57.64 14.55
N GLU A 394 -10.34 56.40 15.03
CA GLU A 394 -9.22 55.81 15.76
C GLU A 394 -8.19 55.16 14.82
N THR A 395 -7.03 54.81 15.38
CA THR A 395 -5.93 54.18 14.63
C THR A 395 -6.31 52.79 14.11
N VAL A 396 -6.01 52.50 12.85
CA VAL A 396 -6.12 51.16 12.26
C VAL A 396 -4.97 50.26 12.74
N ARG A 397 -5.27 49.30 13.61
CA ARG A 397 -4.38 48.30 14.22
C ARG A 397 -4.17 47.05 13.33
N PHE A 398 -3.80 47.26 12.08
CA PHE A 398 -3.67 46.15 11.10
C PHE A 398 -2.53 45.17 11.45
N ALA A 399 -1.37 45.67 11.89
CA ALA A 399 -0.25 44.84 12.30
C ALA A 399 -0.57 43.95 13.52
N ASP A 400 -1.30 44.52 14.48
CA ASP A 400 -1.77 43.79 15.67
C ASP A 400 -2.77 42.72 15.24
N GLY A 401 -3.67 43.06 14.29
CA GLY A 401 -4.62 42.09 13.73
C GLY A 401 -3.94 40.92 13.01
N LEU A 402 -2.90 41.17 12.21
CA LEU A 402 -2.10 40.11 11.60
C LEU A 402 -1.39 39.23 12.64
N SER A 403 -0.88 39.84 13.71
CA SER A 403 -0.26 39.10 14.82
C SER A 403 -1.28 38.18 15.50
N THR A 404 -2.49 38.69 15.80
CA THR A 404 -3.60 37.89 16.34
C THR A 404 -3.94 36.71 15.43
N LEU A 405 -4.04 36.91 14.11
CA LEU A 405 -4.33 35.82 13.18
C LEU A 405 -3.25 34.73 13.19
N ARG A 406 -1.97 35.13 13.25
CA ARG A 406 -0.86 34.18 13.36
C ARG A 406 -0.89 33.41 14.68
N GLU A 407 -1.21 34.06 15.79
CA GLU A 407 -1.40 33.41 17.10
C GLU A 407 -2.56 32.40 17.10
N LEU A 408 -3.61 32.67 16.31
CA LEU A 408 -4.75 31.77 16.11
C LEU A 408 -4.47 30.64 15.10
N GLY A 409 -3.24 30.52 14.59
CA GLY A 409 -2.81 29.46 13.71
C GLY A 409 -3.15 29.67 12.23
N VAL A 410 -3.41 30.92 11.80
CA VAL A 410 -3.52 31.26 10.38
C VAL A 410 -2.15 31.21 9.72
N GLY A 411 -2.00 30.35 8.72
CA GLY A 411 -0.74 30.13 7.99
C GLY A 411 -0.78 30.59 6.52
N SER A 412 -1.91 31.10 6.04
CA SER A 412 -2.08 31.59 4.67
C SER A 412 -3.05 32.74 4.64
N PHE A 413 -2.74 33.73 3.79
CA PHE A 413 -3.56 34.93 3.63
C PHE A 413 -3.99 35.13 2.18
N LEU A 414 -5.24 35.49 1.96
CA LEU A 414 -5.78 35.85 0.64
C LEU A 414 -6.23 37.31 0.66
N GLU A 415 -5.63 38.17 -0.16
CA GLU A 415 -6.06 39.57 -0.30
C GLU A 415 -7.10 39.71 -1.41
N LEU A 416 -8.28 40.19 -1.01
CA LEU A 416 -9.34 40.66 -1.89
C LEU A 416 -9.19 42.16 -2.04
N GLY A 417 -8.85 42.58 -3.26
CA GLY A 417 -8.62 43.97 -3.60
C GLY A 417 -8.20 44.10 -5.06
N PRO A 418 -8.04 45.33 -5.57
CA PRO A 418 -7.70 45.58 -6.98
C PRO A 418 -6.22 45.30 -7.31
N ASP A 419 -5.39 45.03 -6.31
CA ASP A 419 -3.96 44.77 -6.37
C ASP A 419 -3.46 44.00 -5.13
N GLY A 420 -2.14 43.80 -4.97
CA GLY A 420 -1.53 43.09 -3.84
C GLY A 420 -0.87 43.96 -2.76
N THR A 421 -1.57 44.96 -2.24
CA THR A 421 -1.01 45.93 -1.27
C THR A 421 -0.84 45.38 0.14
N LEU A 422 -1.83 44.64 0.66
CA LEU A 422 -1.79 44.00 1.98
C LEU A 422 -0.93 42.73 1.95
N THR A 423 -0.84 42.08 0.79
CA THR A 423 0.02 40.91 0.56
C THR A 423 1.49 41.24 0.84
N ALA A 424 1.91 42.47 0.55
CA ALA A 424 3.26 42.94 0.86
C ALA A 424 3.54 43.07 2.37
N LEU A 425 2.50 43.08 3.22
CA LEU A 425 2.58 43.22 4.67
C LEU A 425 2.54 41.88 5.42
N VAL A 426 2.31 40.76 4.73
CA VAL A 426 2.17 39.41 5.33
C VAL A 426 3.36 38.49 5.03
N ASP A 427 4.56 39.05 4.86
CA ASP A 427 5.86 38.37 4.84
C ASP A 427 5.98 37.10 3.96
N GLY A 428 5.27 37.05 2.82
CA GLY A 428 5.35 35.92 1.87
C GLY A 428 4.26 34.86 2.02
N ASP A 429 3.39 34.98 3.04
CA ASP A 429 2.26 34.07 3.28
C ASP A 429 0.97 34.50 2.56
N GLY A 430 1.00 35.67 1.91
CA GLY A 430 -0.13 36.26 1.18
C GLY A 430 -0.24 35.83 -0.28
N VAL A 431 -1.46 35.77 -0.79
CA VAL A 431 -1.81 35.69 -2.22
C VAL A 431 -2.74 36.86 -2.55
N PRO A 432 -2.42 37.71 -3.53
CA PRO A 432 -3.37 38.70 -4.00
C PRO A 432 -4.24 38.10 -5.09
N VAL A 433 -5.56 38.29 -5.01
CA VAL A 433 -6.48 37.79 -6.05
C VAL A 433 -6.29 38.52 -7.38
N LEU A 434 -6.03 39.84 -7.33
CA LEU A 434 -5.76 40.64 -8.51
C LEU A 434 -4.38 41.27 -8.45
N ARG A 435 -3.80 41.51 -9.63
CA ARG A 435 -2.61 42.34 -9.82
C ARG A 435 -2.77 43.20 -11.06
N ARG A 436 -2.26 44.43 -11.01
CA ARG A 436 -2.35 45.37 -12.14
C ARG A 436 -1.51 44.99 -13.36
N ASP A 437 -0.55 44.08 -13.19
CA ASP A 437 0.46 43.73 -14.20
C ASP A 437 0.02 42.59 -15.14
N ARG A 438 -1.19 42.05 -14.97
CA ARG A 438 -1.68 40.89 -15.73
C ARG A 438 -3.21 40.90 -15.87
N PRO A 439 -3.77 40.14 -16.84
CA PRO A 439 -5.22 39.99 -16.98
C PRO A 439 -5.88 39.40 -15.74
N GLU A 440 -7.07 39.91 -15.38
CA GLU A 440 -7.76 39.54 -14.14
C GLU A 440 -8.17 38.05 -14.08
N PRO A 441 -8.67 37.41 -15.17
CA PRO A 441 -8.97 35.98 -15.13
C PRO A 441 -7.75 35.08 -14.89
N LEU A 442 -6.57 35.48 -15.40
CA LEU A 442 -5.31 34.79 -15.10
C LEU A 442 -4.88 35.03 -13.66
N ALA A 443 -5.05 36.25 -13.13
CA ALA A 443 -4.69 36.60 -11.75
C ALA A 443 -5.48 35.78 -10.73
N VAL A 444 -6.81 35.72 -10.88
CA VAL A 444 -7.68 35.00 -9.93
C VAL A 444 -7.41 33.49 -9.95
N MET A 445 -7.17 32.90 -11.13
CA MET A 445 -6.82 31.47 -11.23
C MET A 445 -5.43 31.18 -10.69
N ALA A 446 -4.46 32.06 -10.90
CA ALA A 446 -3.15 31.95 -10.26
C ALA A 446 -3.24 32.06 -8.74
N ALA A 447 -4.14 32.91 -8.23
CA ALA A 447 -4.39 33.02 -6.80
C ALA A 447 -4.99 31.72 -6.22
N LEU A 448 -5.98 31.14 -6.90
CA LEU A 448 -6.57 29.86 -6.54
C LEU A 448 -5.52 28.73 -6.54
N GLY A 449 -4.66 28.70 -7.56
CA GLY A 449 -3.52 27.77 -7.62
C GLY A 449 -2.53 27.96 -6.47
N GLY A 450 -2.23 29.21 -6.10
CA GLY A 450 -1.38 29.54 -4.95
C GLY A 450 -1.95 29.05 -3.62
N LEU A 451 -3.26 29.20 -3.41
CA LEU A 451 -3.96 28.68 -2.23
C LEU A 451 -3.92 27.14 -2.19
N TYR A 452 -4.17 26.48 -3.32
CA TYR A 452 -4.10 25.02 -3.42
C TYR A 452 -2.71 24.46 -3.09
N VAL A 453 -1.65 25.13 -3.58
CA VAL A 453 -0.25 24.77 -3.26
C VAL A 453 0.03 24.92 -1.77
N ARG A 454 -0.54 25.94 -1.12
CA ARG A 454 -0.44 26.15 0.33
C ARG A 454 -1.33 25.23 1.17
N GLY A 455 -2.17 24.39 0.55
CA GLY A 455 -2.95 23.37 1.24
C GLY A 455 -4.43 23.69 1.43
N VAL A 456 -4.87 24.87 0.98
CA VAL A 456 -6.29 25.27 1.01
C VAL A 456 -7.10 24.37 0.08
N GLN A 457 -8.27 23.95 0.55
CA GLN A 457 -9.19 23.13 -0.24
C GLN A 457 -9.85 23.99 -1.32
N VAL A 458 -9.97 23.42 -2.52
CA VAL A 458 -10.62 24.02 -3.68
C VAL A 458 -11.60 23.00 -4.23
N ASP A 459 -12.83 23.43 -4.51
CA ASP A 459 -13.83 22.65 -5.22
C ASP A 459 -13.55 22.72 -6.73
N TRP A 460 -12.76 21.75 -7.21
CA TRP A 460 -12.38 21.71 -8.62
C TRP A 460 -13.55 21.38 -9.56
N ASP A 461 -14.62 20.74 -9.07
CA ASP A 461 -15.81 20.49 -9.90
C ASP A 461 -16.56 21.81 -10.16
N ALA A 462 -16.60 22.72 -9.17
CA ALA A 462 -17.13 24.07 -9.35
C ALA A 462 -16.26 24.95 -10.27
N VAL A 463 -14.94 24.72 -10.31
CA VAL A 463 -14.02 25.43 -11.22
C VAL A 463 -14.17 24.95 -12.67
N PHE A 464 -14.44 23.66 -12.87
CA PHE A 464 -14.48 23.02 -14.19
C PHE A 464 -15.89 22.48 -14.55
N PRO A 465 -16.93 23.33 -14.61
CA PRO A 465 -18.27 22.85 -14.88
C PRO A 465 -18.35 22.26 -16.30
N GLY A 466 -18.83 21.02 -16.39
CA GLY A 466 -19.04 20.33 -17.68
C GLY A 466 -17.78 19.74 -18.34
N ALA A 467 -16.62 19.78 -17.67
CA ALA A 467 -15.40 19.14 -18.16
C ALA A 467 -15.52 17.60 -18.15
N ARG A 468 -14.77 16.95 -19.04
CA ARG A 468 -14.78 15.49 -19.24
C ARG A 468 -13.48 14.85 -18.81
N ARG A 469 -13.58 13.56 -18.46
CA ARG A 469 -12.41 12.75 -18.17
C ARG A 469 -11.66 12.39 -19.43
N VAL A 470 -10.37 12.72 -19.44
CA VAL A 470 -9.41 12.21 -20.42
C VAL A 470 -8.37 11.32 -19.73
N ASP A 471 -7.81 10.39 -20.49
CA ASP A 471 -6.68 9.61 -20.03
C ASP A 471 -5.46 10.52 -19.89
N LEU A 472 -4.73 10.33 -18.79
CA LEU A 472 -3.53 11.08 -18.47
C LEU A 472 -2.41 10.11 -18.10
N PRO A 473 -1.14 10.52 -18.18
CA PRO A 473 -0.02 9.67 -17.77
C PRO A 473 -0.12 9.26 -16.29
N THR A 474 0.39 8.08 -15.97
CA THR A 474 0.50 7.60 -14.58
C THR A 474 1.59 8.36 -13.83
N TYR A 475 1.69 8.12 -12.52
CA TYR A 475 2.68 8.75 -11.64
C TYR A 475 4.13 8.52 -12.09
N ALA A 476 4.92 9.60 -12.11
CA ALA A 476 6.36 9.59 -12.38
C ALA A 476 7.17 9.07 -11.17
N PHE A 477 7.21 7.74 -10.99
CA PHE A 477 7.99 7.10 -9.92
C PHE A 477 9.48 7.42 -9.98
N GLN A 478 10.01 7.97 -8.89
CA GLN A 478 11.44 8.17 -8.66
C GLN A 478 12.02 6.86 -8.16
N ARG A 479 12.39 5.98 -9.10
CA ARG A 479 12.80 4.60 -8.80
C ARG A 479 14.25 4.59 -8.31
N GLU A 480 14.45 3.99 -7.15
CA GLU A 480 15.76 3.55 -6.70
C GLU A 480 15.84 2.02 -6.82
N ARG A 481 17.05 1.50 -6.96
CA ARG A 481 17.29 0.06 -7.00
C ARG A 481 17.20 -0.48 -5.57
N PHE A 482 16.02 -0.93 -5.18
CA PHE A 482 15.85 -1.76 -3.99
C PHE A 482 16.05 -3.22 -4.38
N TRP A 483 17.23 -3.74 -4.10
CA TRP A 483 17.56 -5.14 -4.33
C TRP A 483 18.22 -5.69 -3.06
N LEU A 484 17.62 -6.71 -2.46
CA LEU A 484 18.30 -7.47 -1.42
C LEU A 484 19.47 -8.18 -2.09
N GLU A 485 20.67 -7.64 -1.90
CA GLU A 485 21.88 -8.38 -2.22
C GLU A 485 21.87 -9.61 -1.33
N SER A 486 21.66 -10.78 -1.94
CA SER A 486 22.03 -12.04 -1.33
C SER A 486 23.45 -11.87 -0.81
N SER A 487 23.64 -11.84 0.52
CA SER A 487 24.96 -12.00 1.15
C SER A 487 25.71 -13.01 0.31
N PRO A 488 26.86 -12.66 -0.29
CA PRO A 488 27.33 -13.27 -1.53
C PRO A 488 27.21 -14.78 -1.41
N GLU A 489 26.09 -15.30 -1.92
CA GLU A 489 25.92 -16.71 -2.15
C GLU A 489 26.93 -16.89 -3.26
N ARG A 490 28.08 -17.46 -2.90
CA ARG A 490 29.05 -17.94 -3.87
C ARG A 490 28.23 -18.67 -4.90
N SER A 491 28.08 -18.07 -6.08
CA SER A 491 27.38 -18.69 -7.21
C SER A 491 27.83 -20.14 -7.25
N ALA A 492 26.93 -21.09 -7.55
CA ALA A 492 27.32 -22.49 -7.73
C ALA A 492 28.61 -22.62 -8.57
N THR A 493 28.80 -21.74 -9.56
CA THR A 493 30.07 -21.61 -10.31
C THR A 493 31.24 -21.11 -9.48
N SER A 494 31.08 -20.09 -8.63
CA SER A 494 32.14 -19.57 -7.76
C SER A 494 32.50 -20.52 -6.61
N ALA A 495 31.57 -21.36 -6.13
CA ALA A 495 31.86 -22.40 -5.14
C ALA A 495 32.63 -23.57 -5.78
N VAL A 496 32.23 -23.98 -6.99
CA VAL A 496 32.95 -25.00 -7.78
C VAL A 496 34.33 -24.50 -8.19
N ASP A 497 34.44 -23.23 -8.62
CA ASP A 497 35.73 -22.62 -8.97
C ASP A 497 36.61 -22.42 -7.72
N ALA A 498 36.03 -22.08 -6.55
CA ALA A 498 36.79 -22.02 -5.30
C ALA A 498 37.30 -23.41 -4.86
N ALA A 499 36.46 -24.44 -4.94
CA ALA A 499 36.87 -25.82 -4.65
C ALA A 499 37.94 -26.33 -5.62
N PHE A 500 37.89 -25.89 -6.89
CA PHE A 500 38.91 -26.18 -7.90
C PHE A 500 40.26 -25.59 -7.49
N TRP A 501 40.31 -24.29 -7.18
CA TRP A 501 41.55 -23.63 -6.78
C TRP A 501 42.11 -24.18 -5.47
N ASP A 502 41.25 -24.49 -4.51
CA ASP A 502 41.63 -25.11 -3.23
C ASP A 502 42.22 -26.52 -3.41
N ALA A 503 41.70 -27.32 -4.35
CA ALA A 503 42.29 -28.62 -4.70
C ALA A 503 43.63 -28.49 -5.46
N VAL A 504 43.76 -27.47 -6.32
CA VAL A 504 45.02 -27.15 -7.02
C VAL A 504 46.09 -26.68 -6.02
N GLU A 505 45.75 -25.78 -5.09
CA GLU A 505 46.65 -25.26 -4.05
C GLU A 505 47.14 -26.36 -3.10
N ARG A 506 46.28 -27.35 -2.78
CA ARG A 506 46.65 -28.53 -1.98
C ARG A 506 47.40 -29.62 -2.75
N GLY A 507 47.53 -29.50 -4.07
CA GLY A 507 48.15 -30.53 -4.92
C GLY A 507 47.38 -31.86 -4.91
N ASP A 508 46.06 -31.83 -4.71
CA ASP A 508 45.22 -33.03 -4.61
C ASP A 508 44.85 -33.57 -6.00
N LEU A 509 45.82 -34.19 -6.67
CA LEU A 509 45.65 -34.81 -7.99
C LEU A 509 44.59 -35.94 -7.96
N GLY A 510 44.45 -36.60 -6.81
CA GLY A 510 43.46 -37.66 -6.59
C GLY A 510 42.02 -37.15 -6.71
N SER A 511 41.74 -35.93 -6.25
CA SER A 511 40.41 -35.31 -6.37
C SER A 511 39.96 -35.14 -7.83
N PHE A 512 40.91 -34.92 -8.75
CA PHE A 512 40.65 -34.78 -10.19
C PHE A 512 40.65 -36.11 -10.94
N GLY A 513 41.08 -37.22 -10.30
CA GLY A 513 41.29 -38.51 -10.96
C GLY A 513 42.49 -38.50 -11.90
N ILE A 514 43.51 -37.70 -11.61
CA ILE A 514 44.72 -37.54 -12.41
C ILE A 514 45.87 -38.29 -11.73
N ASP A 515 46.65 -39.02 -12.52
CA ASP A 515 47.91 -39.63 -12.08
C ASP A 515 49.08 -38.66 -12.34
N ALA A 516 50.05 -38.61 -11.41
CA ALA A 516 51.13 -37.63 -11.41
C ALA A 516 52.06 -37.74 -12.63
N GLU A 517 52.10 -38.90 -13.30
CA GLU A 517 52.96 -39.13 -14.47
C GLU A 517 52.28 -38.87 -15.83
N GLN A 518 51.01 -38.46 -15.85
CA GLN A 518 50.30 -38.24 -17.12
C GLN A 518 50.56 -36.84 -17.70
N PRO A 519 50.74 -36.71 -19.03
CA PRO A 519 50.89 -35.41 -19.68
C PRO A 519 49.60 -34.57 -19.55
N LEU A 520 49.74 -33.26 -19.41
CA LEU A 520 48.63 -32.31 -19.16
C LEU A 520 47.48 -32.44 -20.17
N SER A 521 47.78 -32.77 -21.43
CA SER A 521 46.78 -33.00 -22.47
C SER A 521 45.84 -34.18 -22.17
N ALA A 522 46.29 -35.19 -21.43
CA ALA A 522 45.48 -36.32 -20.97
C ALA A 522 44.68 -36.00 -19.70
N ALA A 523 45.10 -34.99 -18.92
CA ALA A 523 44.44 -34.53 -17.71
C ALA A 523 43.25 -33.56 -17.97
N LEU A 524 43.24 -32.84 -19.10
CA LEU A 524 42.18 -31.88 -19.43
C LEU A 524 40.76 -32.48 -19.46
N PRO A 525 40.51 -33.68 -20.03
CA PRO A 525 39.20 -34.34 -19.94
C PRO A 525 38.79 -34.69 -18.50
N ALA A 526 39.75 -35.06 -17.63
CA ALA A 526 39.49 -35.37 -16.23
C ALA A 526 39.08 -34.10 -15.45
N LEU A 527 39.75 -32.97 -15.68
CA LEU A 527 39.39 -31.66 -15.12
C LEU A 527 38.02 -31.18 -15.61
N SER A 528 37.71 -31.36 -16.91
CA SER A 528 36.40 -31.03 -17.48
C SER A 528 35.29 -31.90 -16.87
N SER A 529 35.54 -33.20 -16.71
CA SER A 529 34.60 -34.14 -16.09
C SER A 529 34.42 -33.87 -14.58
N TRP A 530 35.49 -33.46 -13.89
CA TRP A 530 35.41 -32.99 -12.51
C TRP A 530 34.53 -31.75 -12.39
N ARG A 531 34.78 -30.73 -13.22
CA ARG A 531 34.00 -29.48 -13.21
C ARG A 531 32.52 -29.73 -13.50
N ARG A 532 32.24 -30.58 -14.50
CA ARG A 532 30.86 -30.96 -14.87
C ARG A 532 30.15 -31.69 -13.73
N ARG A 533 30.79 -32.72 -13.13
CA ARG A 533 30.24 -33.44 -11.97
C ARG A 533 29.98 -32.51 -10.78
N HIS A 534 30.88 -31.57 -10.51
CA HIS A 534 30.72 -30.60 -9.44
C HIS A 534 29.62 -29.56 -9.72
N GLN A 535 29.46 -29.12 -10.98
CA GLN A 535 28.34 -28.27 -11.41
C GLN A 535 27.00 -29.00 -11.31
N GLU A 536 26.90 -30.22 -11.81
CA GLU A 536 25.72 -31.08 -11.71
C GLU A 536 25.35 -31.33 -10.24
N ARG A 537 26.34 -31.66 -9.39
CA ARG A 537 26.12 -31.86 -7.96
C ARG A 537 25.66 -30.58 -7.26
N SER A 538 26.27 -29.43 -7.57
CA SER A 538 25.86 -28.14 -7.00
C SER A 538 24.44 -27.74 -7.43
N LEU A 539 24.08 -28.03 -8.68
CA LEU A 539 22.73 -27.86 -9.21
C LEU A 539 21.72 -28.76 -8.48
N VAL A 540 22.05 -30.05 -8.29
CA VAL A 540 21.21 -30.99 -7.51
C VAL A 540 21.12 -30.60 -6.03
N GLU A 541 22.21 -30.10 -5.44
CA GLU A 541 22.21 -29.57 -4.06
C GLU A 541 21.31 -28.33 -3.94
N SER A 542 21.25 -27.48 -4.98
CA SER A 542 20.34 -26.32 -5.03
C SER A 542 18.85 -26.70 -5.09
N TRP A 543 18.54 -27.95 -5.45
CA TRP A 543 17.18 -28.48 -5.49
C TRP A 543 16.72 -29.11 -4.17
N ARG A 544 17.57 -29.13 -3.14
CA ARG A 544 17.23 -29.70 -1.84
C ARG A 544 16.48 -28.69 -0.99
N TYR A 545 15.33 -29.13 -0.50
CA TYR A 545 14.52 -28.39 0.46
C TYR A 545 14.41 -29.20 1.75
N ARG A 546 14.17 -28.49 2.86
CA ARG A 546 13.80 -29.08 4.14
C ARG A 546 12.59 -28.36 4.70
N LEU A 547 11.77 -29.09 5.45
CA LEU A 547 10.79 -28.46 6.33
C LEU A 547 11.55 -27.82 7.49
N ASP A 548 11.29 -26.54 7.73
CA ASP A 548 11.89 -25.72 8.77
C ASP A 548 10.79 -24.94 9.50
N TRP A 549 11.13 -24.36 10.64
CA TRP A 549 10.16 -23.72 11.53
C TRP A 549 10.59 -22.31 11.87
N SER A 550 9.69 -21.36 11.64
CA SER A 550 9.93 -19.93 11.93
C SER A 550 9.03 -19.48 13.08
N PRO A 551 9.55 -18.72 14.07
CA PRO A 551 8.74 -18.21 15.16
C PRO A 551 7.67 -17.25 14.63
N ILE A 552 6.43 -17.40 15.11
CA ILE A 552 5.32 -16.49 14.82
C ILE A 552 5.50 -15.23 15.69
N GLY A 553 5.38 -14.06 15.08
CA GLY A 553 5.53 -12.78 15.78
C GLY A 553 4.46 -12.55 16.87
N ALA A 554 4.72 -11.62 17.78
CA ALA A 554 3.80 -11.29 18.87
C ALA A 554 2.45 -10.78 18.33
N VAL A 555 1.36 -11.43 18.75
CA VAL A 555 -0.03 -11.02 18.45
C VAL A 555 -0.58 -10.28 19.67
N SER A 556 -0.87 -8.99 19.50
CA SER A 556 -1.27 -8.09 20.61
C SER A 556 -2.69 -8.32 21.13
N GLU A 557 -3.55 -9.00 20.37
CA GLU A 557 -4.94 -9.24 20.74
C GLU A 557 -5.07 -10.43 21.70
N GLN A 558 -5.96 -10.28 22.70
CA GLN A 558 -6.41 -11.42 23.51
C GLN A 558 -7.32 -12.28 22.63
N PRO A 559 -7.09 -13.60 22.57
CA PRO A 559 -7.90 -14.47 21.73
C PRO A 559 -9.33 -14.56 22.29
N SER A 560 -10.32 -14.30 21.44
CA SER A 560 -11.73 -14.55 21.75
C SER A 560 -12.33 -15.47 20.70
N LEU A 561 -12.92 -16.57 21.13
CA LEU A 561 -13.64 -17.51 20.27
C LEU A 561 -15.14 -17.39 20.53
N ARG A 562 -15.95 -17.49 19.47
CA ARG A 562 -17.42 -17.40 19.55
C ARG A 562 -18.07 -18.62 18.91
N GLY A 563 -19.33 -18.84 19.26
CA GLY A 563 -20.14 -19.93 18.73
C GLY A 563 -19.82 -21.29 19.34
N THR A 564 -20.44 -22.33 18.80
CA THR A 564 -20.30 -23.70 19.28
C THR A 564 -19.10 -24.39 18.65
N TRP A 565 -18.21 -24.95 19.47
CA TRP A 565 -17.02 -25.68 19.02
C TRP A 565 -17.12 -27.16 19.36
N LEU A 566 -16.84 -28.02 18.38
CA LEU A 566 -16.88 -29.48 18.56
C LEU A 566 -15.46 -30.00 18.69
N VAL A 567 -15.15 -30.66 19.81
CA VAL A 567 -13.86 -31.33 20.03
C VAL A 567 -14.08 -32.82 19.88
N VAL A 568 -13.38 -33.46 18.93
CA VAL A 568 -13.57 -34.87 18.57
C VAL A 568 -12.32 -35.67 18.88
N GLY A 569 -12.42 -36.66 19.76
CA GLY A 569 -11.34 -37.55 20.15
C GLY A 569 -11.15 -37.65 21.67
N GLU A 570 -10.39 -38.65 22.10
CA GLU A 570 -10.07 -38.85 23.52
C GLU A 570 -9.09 -37.77 24.02
N GLY A 571 -9.19 -37.39 25.30
CA GLY A 571 -8.29 -36.42 25.91
C GLY A 571 -8.51 -34.97 25.46
N GLY A 572 -9.73 -34.62 25.05
CA GLY A 572 -10.10 -33.25 24.63
C GLY A 572 -10.57 -32.32 25.74
N ASP A 573 -10.61 -32.77 27.01
CA ASP A 573 -11.12 -31.96 28.13
C ASP A 573 -10.28 -30.70 28.40
N ASP A 574 -8.95 -30.81 28.24
CA ASP A 574 -8.03 -29.68 28.35
C ASP A 574 -8.26 -28.65 27.23
N VAL A 575 -8.43 -29.11 25.99
CA VAL A 575 -8.80 -28.27 24.84
C VAL A 575 -10.15 -27.59 25.07
N VAL A 576 -11.18 -28.32 25.52
CA VAL A 576 -12.49 -27.73 25.83
C VAL A 576 -12.39 -26.67 26.92
N ALA A 577 -11.59 -26.90 27.96
CA ALA A 577 -11.37 -25.91 29.02
C ALA A 577 -10.74 -24.62 28.47
N VAL A 578 -9.72 -24.75 27.60
CA VAL A 578 -9.04 -23.63 26.94
C VAL A 578 -10.00 -22.84 26.04
N LEU A 579 -10.80 -23.53 25.21
CA LEU A 579 -11.76 -22.90 24.31
C LEU A 579 -12.87 -22.16 25.09
N ARG A 580 -13.37 -22.73 26.19
CA ARG A 580 -14.35 -22.09 27.07
C ARG A 580 -13.79 -20.87 27.78
N ALA A 581 -12.53 -20.92 28.22
CA ALA A 581 -11.85 -19.77 28.81
C ALA A 581 -11.72 -18.60 27.80
N ALA A 582 -11.61 -18.91 26.51
CA ALA A 582 -11.61 -17.93 25.42
C ALA A 582 -13.01 -17.49 24.95
N GLY A 583 -14.09 -17.98 25.57
CA GLY A 583 -15.48 -17.55 25.33
C GLY A 583 -16.31 -18.43 24.38
N ALA A 584 -15.78 -19.57 23.91
CA ALA A 584 -16.53 -20.50 23.05
C ALA A 584 -17.45 -21.44 23.85
N ASP A 585 -18.56 -21.85 23.23
CA ASP A 585 -19.39 -22.97 23.71
C ASP A 585 -18.80 -24.29 23.19
N ALA A 586 -17.78 -24.81 23.87
CA ALA A 586 -17.07 -26.02 23.46
C ALA A 586 -17.60 -27.29 24.16
N ARG A 587 -17.67 -28.40 23.42
CA ARG A 587 -18.02 -29.72 23.97
C ARG A 587 -17.29 -30.86 23.25
N VAL A 588 -16.99 -31.93 23.99
CA VAL A 588 -16.47 -33.18 23.42
C VAL A 588 -17.64 -33.94 22.77
N VAL A 589 -17.44 -34.41 21.54
CA VAL A 589 -18.40 -35.25 20.80
C VAL A 589 -17.67 -36.40 20.11
N THR A 590 -18.37 -37.50 19.88
CA THR A 590 -17.92 -38.58 18.99
C THR A 590 -18.29 -38.30 17.54
N THR A 591 -17.66 -38.99 16.59
CA THR A 591 -18.01 -38.89 15.16
C THR A 591 -19.47 -39.27 14.87
N ALA A 592 -20.08 -40.13 15.70
CA ALA A 592 -21.48 -40.52 15.58
C ALA A 592 -22.46 -39.48 16.15
N GLU A 593 -21.99 -38.53 16.97
CA GLU A 593 -22.79 -37.48 17.62
C GLU A 593 -22.76 -36.16 16.85
N LEU A 594 -22.23 -36.16 15.63
CA LEU A 594 -22.31 -35.04 14.70
C LEU A 594 -23.77 -34.88 14.23
N GLY A 595 -24.57 -34.09 14.97
CA GLY A 595 -25.95 -33.73 14.62
C GLY A 595 -26.04 -32.50 13.71
N GLU A 596 -27.27 -31.98 13.50
CA GLU A 596 -27.55 -30.69 12.81
C GLU A 596 -27.12 -29.47 13.66
N VAL A 597 -25.87 -29.48 14.14
CA VAL A 597 -25.31 -28.44 14.99
C VAL A 597 -24.58 -27.46 14.10
N VAL A 598 -24.94 -26.19 14.18
CA VAL A 598 -24.17 -25.10 13.56
C VAL A 598 -22.89 -24.89 14.36
N ALA A 599 -21.81 -25.56 13.95
CA ALA A 599 -20.50 -25.42 14.55
C ALA A 599 -19.78 -24.18 14.00
N ALA A 600 -19.10 -23.43 14.85
CA ALA A 600 -18.17 -22.37 14.47
C ALA A 600 -16.78 -22.91 14.14
N GLY A 601 -16.44 -24.11 14.63
CA GLY A 601 -15.20 -24.82 14.34
C GLY A 601 -15.20 -26.24 14.90
N VAL A 602 -14.40 -27.11 14.29
CA VAL A 602 -14.22 -28.50 14.69
C VAL A 602 -12.75 -28.75 14.99
N VAL A 603 -12.44 -29.26 16.17
CA VAL A 603 -11.09 -29.66 16.58
C VAL A 603 -11.01 -31.18 16.65
N SER A 604 -10.16 -31.79 15.84
CA SER A 604 -9.92 -33.23 15.82
C SER A 604 -8.62 -33.58 16.55
N LEU A 605 -8.71 -34.50 17.51
CA LEU A 605 -7.57 -35.16 18.17
C LEU A 605 -7.45 -36.62 17.71
N LEU A 606 -8.10 -36.97 16.60
CA LEU A 606 -8.23 -38.34 16.12
C LEU A 606 -6.99 -38.84 15.38
N PRO A 607 -6.69 -40.15 15.44
CA PRO A 607 -5.68 -40.77 14.59
C PRO A 607 -6.11 -40.77 13.11
N VAL A 608 -5.17 -41.08 12.21
CA VAL A 608 -5.34 -41.05 10.74
C VAL A 608 -6.65 -41.68 10.26
N GLU A 609 -6.93 -42.93 10.63
CA GLU A 609 -8.13 -43.68 10.15
C GLU A 609 -9.43 -43.01 10.61
N ALA A 610 -9.48 -42.56 11.87
CA ALA A 610 -10.66 -41.92 12.44
C ALA A 610 -10.84 -40.49 11.91
N THR A 611 -9.75 -39.78 11.59
CA THR A 611 -9.81 -38.47 10.93
C THR A 611 -10.40 -38.56 9.52
N VAL A 612 -10.09 -39.61 8.75
CA VAL A 612 -10.77 -39.87 7.46
C VAL A 612 -12.28 -40.05 7.66
N SER A 613 -12.67 -40.85 8.65
CA SER A 613 -14.08 -41.07 8.99
C SER A 613 -14.77 -39.78 9.43
N LEU A 614 -14.07 -38.91 10.18
CA LEU A 614 -14.58 -37.60 10.58
C LEU A 614 -14.84 -36.69 9.37
N VAL A 615 -13.92 -36.60 8.42
CA VAL A 615 -14.10 -35.78 7.20
C VAL A 615 -15.34 -36.23 6.41
N GLN A 616 -15.53 -37.54 6.27
CA GLN A 616 -16.71 -38.13 5.62
C GLN A 616 -18.01 -37.83 6.38
N ALA A 617 -17.97 -37.92 7.72
CA ALA A 617 -19.12 -37.64 8.58
C ALA A 617 -19.50 -36.15 8.57
N LEU A 618 -18.53 -35.24 8.57
CA LEU A 618 -18.76 -33.79 8.42
C LEU A 618 -19.42 -33.46 7.08
N GLY A 619 -18.99 -34.13 6.00
CA GLY A 619 -19.61 -33.99 4.68
C GLY A 619 -21.06 -34.49 4.66
N THR A 620 -21.30 -35.65 5.28
CA THR A 620 -22.65 -36.23 5.39
C THR A 620 -23.59 -35.36 6.23
N ALA A 621 -23.07 -34.73 7.29
CA ALA A 621 -23.82 -33.85 8.18
C ALA A 621 -24.01 -32.41 7.64
N GLY A 622 -23.36 -32.05 6.52
CA GLY A 622 -23.40 -30.69 5.98
C GLY A 622 -22.75 -29.65 6.89
N ILE A 623 -21.73 -30.03 7.66
CA ILE A 623 -21.00 -29.12 8.55
C ILE A 623 -19.84 -28.50 7.77
N ASP A 624 -19.97 -27.22 7.44
CA ASP A 624 -18.98 -26.44 6.69
C ASP A 624 -17.99 -25.66 7.59
N ALA A 625 -17.98 -25.97 8.89
CA ALA A 625 -17.10 -25.32 9.85
C ALA A 625 -15.63 -25.71 9.63
N PRO A 626 -14.65 -24.81 9.93
CA PRO A 626 -13.23 -25.12 9.81
C PRO A 626 -12.81 -26.32 10.67
N LEU A 627 -12.19 -27.32 10.05
CA LEU A 627 -11.59 -28.49 10.68
C LEU A 627 -10.12 -28.25 11.01
N TRP A 628 -9.81 -28.28 12.30
CA TRP A 628 -8.46 -28.18 12.85
C TRP A 628 -8.00 -29.54 13.36
N CYS A 629 -6.94 -30.09 12.78
CA CYS A 629 -6.32 -31.33 13.23
C CYS A 629 -5.22 -31.01 14.25
N VAL A 630 -5.50 -31.29 15.52
CA VAL A 630 -4.58 -31.04 16.64
C VAL A 630 -3.86 -32.33 17.02
N THR A 631 -2.54 -32.28 17.07
CA THR A 631 -1.66 -33.39 17.45
C THR A 631 -0.82 -33.04 18.66
N ARG A 632 -0.13 -34.03 19.25
CA ARG A 632 0.85 -33.82 20.33
C ARG A 632 2.17 -34.53 20.01
N GLY A 633 3.21 -33.79 19.64
CA GLY A 633 4.50 -34.35 19.25
C GLY A 633 4.52 -34.95 17.84
N ALA A 634 3.78 -34.39 16.89
CA ALA A 634 3.82 -34.81 15.49
C ALA A 634 5.08 -34.33 14.75
N VAL A 635 5.69 -33.24 15.21
CA VAL A 635 6.80 -32.57 14.52
C VAL A 635 7.92 -32.24 15.49
N SER A 636 9.14 -32.15 14.97
CA SER A 636 10.32 -31.67 15.71
C SER A 636 10.63 -30.25 15.28
N VAL A 637 10.52 -29.31 16.21
CA VAL A 637 10.67 -27.86 16.00
C VAL A 637 11.87 -27.32 16.76
N VAL A 638 12.01 -27.72 18.03
CA VAL A 638 13.11 -27.30 18.91
C VAL A 638 13.88 -28.50 19.44
N ASP A 639 15.12 -28.26 19.90
CA ASP A 639 15.94 -29.30 20.53
C ASP A 639 15.24 -29.84 21.79
N GLY A 640 15.12 -31.16 21.89
CA GLY A 640 14.44 -31.83 23.00
C GLY A 640 12.99 -32.22 22.75
N ASP A 641 12.41 -31.87 21.60
CA ASP A 641 11.08 -32.34 21.21
C ASP A 641 10.99 -33.87 21.17
N VAL A 642 9.95 -34.42 21.81
CA VAL A 642 9.61 -35.84 21.75
C VAL A 642 8.59 -36.07 20.65
N VAL A 643 9.01 -36.74 19.58
CA VAL A 643 8.15 -37.01 18.41
C VAL A 643 7.47 -38.38 18.53
N ASP A 644 6.14 -38.42 18.40
CA ASP A 644 5.36 -39.62 18.12
C ASP A 644 5.05 -39.70 16.61
N PRO A 645 5.72 -40.62 15.87
CA PRO A 645 5.51 -40.76 14.43
C PRO A 645 4.06 -41.01 14.02
N ARG A 646 3.21 -41.59 14.90
CA ARG A 646 1.79 -41.81 14.59
C ARG A 646 1.05 -40.49 14.37
N HIS A 647 1.39 -39.47 15.14
CA HIS A 647 0.81 -38.14 15.01
C HIS A 647 1.34 -37.39 13.79
N SER A 648 2.58 -37.65 13.36
CA SER A 648 3.08 -37.16 12.07
C SER A 648 2.22 -37.65 10.90
N GLY A 649 1.65 -38.85 10.99
CA GLY A 649 0.69 -39.36 10.01
C GLY A 649 -0.55 -38.47 9.83
N VAL A 650 -1.05 -37.86 10.90
CA VAL A 650 -2.19 -36.92 10.84
C VAL A 650 -1.80 -35.66 10.07
N TRP A 651 -0.56 -35.19 10.19
CA TRP A 651 -0.05 -34.06 9.40
C TRP A 651 0.04 -34.35 7.91
N GLY A 652 0.51 -35.55 7.55
CA GLY A 652 0.48 -36.01 6.16
C GLY A 652 -0.94 -36.03 5.59
N LEU A 653 -1.89 -36.60 6.34
CA LEU A 653 -3.31 -36.62 5.97
C LEU A 653 -3.91 -35.21 5.87
N GLY A 654 -3.66 -34.35 6.85
CA GLY A 654 -4.21 -32.99 6.94
C GLY A 654 -3.86 -32.11 5.74
N ARG A 655 -2.63 -32.23 5.24
CA ARG A 655 -2.22 -31.53 4.01
C ARG A 655 -3.02 -31.99 2.78
N VAL A 656 -3.46 -33.25 2.73
CA VAL A 656 -4.36 -33.74 1.68
C VAL A 656 -5.80 -33.27 1.92
N ILE A 657 -6.27 -33.23 3.17
CA ILE A 657 -7.59 -32.66 3.52
C ILE A 657 -7.67 -31.20 3.05
N GLY A 658 -6.65 -30.38 3.31
CA GLY A 658 -6.63 -28.98 2.85
C GLY A 658 -6.65 -28.81 1.33
N LEU A 659 -6.15 -29.79 0.57
CA LEU A 659 -6.21 -29.80 -0.90
C LEU A 659 -7.57 -30.26 -1.45
N GLU A 660 -8.20 -31.25 -0.82
CA GLU A 660 -9.46 -31.84 -1.29
C GLU A 660 -10.72 -31.15 -0.74
N HIS A 661 -10.61 -30.51 0.44
CA HIS A 661 -11.71 -29.83 1.12
C HIS A 661 -11.30 -28.43 1.62
N PRO A 662 -10.86 -27.52 0.73
CA PRO A 662 -10.37 -26.19 1.13
C PRO A 662 -11.44 -25.36 1.86
N ASP A 663 -12.71 -25.52 1.51
CA ASP A 663 -13.83 -24.76 2.11
C ASP A 663 -14.06 -25.08 3.59
N ARG A 664 -13.53 -26.21 4.08
CA ARG A 664 -13.71 -26.70 5.46
C ARG A 664 -12.39 -26.84 6.19
N TRP A 665 -11.28 -26.38 5.61
CA TRP A 665 -9.97 -26.56 6.19
C TRP A 665 -9.64 -25.44 7.18
N GLY A 666 -9.37 -25.82 8.43
CA GLY A 666 -8.85 -24.92 9.45
C GLY A 666 -7.32 -24.93 9.49
N GLY A 667 -6.73 -26.12 9.68
CA GLY A 667 -5.28 -26.28 9.72
C GLY A 667 -4.79 -27.44 10.58
N LEU A 668 -3.46 -27.53 10.73
CA LEU A 668 -2.72 -28.48 11.55
C LEU A 668 -2.06 -27.74 12.72
N ILE A 669 -2.25 -28.26 13.94
CA ILE A 669 -1.65 -27.69 15.15
C ILE A 669 -0.96 -28.80 15.93
N ASP A 670 0.33 -28.67 16.22
CA ASP A 670 1.04 -29.58 17.12
C ASP A 670 1.20 -28.94 18.50
N ALA A 671 0.34 -29.35 19.43
CA ALA A 671 0.28 -28.85 20.80
C ALA A 671 1.26 -29.60 21.74
N PRO A 672 1.68 -28.98 22.86
CA PRO A 672 2.43 -29.69 23.88
C PRO A 672 1.57 -30.79 24.55
N VAL A 673 2.23 -31.77 25.17
CA VAL A 673 1.55 -32.86 25.90
C VAL A 673 0.64 -32.30 27.01
N VAL A 674 1.10 -31.25 27.68
CA VAL A 674 0.35 -30.48 28.68
C VAL A 674 0.12 -29.08 28.12
N VAL A 675 -1.14 -28.68 27.98
CA VAL A 675 -1.52 -27.33 27.55
C VAL A 675 -1.60 -26.44 28.78
N ASP A 676 -0.55 -25.67 29.02
CA ASP A 676 -0.55 -24.62 30.05
C ASP A 676 -1.30 -23.36 29.56
N GLU A 677 -1.32 -22.31 30.41
CA GLU A 677 -2.03 -21.07 30.10
C GLU A 677 -1.51 -20.41 28.82
N GLU A 678 -0.19 -20.37 28.62
CA GLU A 678 0.43 -19.75 27.45
C GLU A 678 0.18 -20.54 26.16
N ALA A 679 0.34 -21.87 26.22
CA ALA A 679 0.00 -22.75 25.12
C ALA A 679 -1.50 -22.68 24.77
N GLY A 680 -2.37 -22.52 25.78
CA GLY A 680 -3.80 -22.34 25.59
C GLY A 680 -4.15 -21.03 24.88
N VAL A 681 -3.47 -19.92 25.23
CA VAL A 681 -3.61 -18.64 24.54
C VAL A 681 -3.18 -18.77 23.07
N TRP A 682 -2.05 -19.41 22.79
CA TRP A 682 -1.60 -19.65 21.42
C TRP A 682 -2.57 -20.52 20.63
N LEU A 683 -3.10 -21.59 21.24
CA LEU A 683 -4.10 -22.45 20.61
C LEU A 683 -5.31 -21.61 20.16
N CYS A 684 -5.87 -20.78 21.03
CA CYS A 684 -7.02 -19.94 20.68
C CYS A 684 -6.70 -18.85 19.65
N ARG A 685 -5.48 -18.31 19.61
CA ARG A 685 -5.04 -17.35 18.57
C ARG A 685 -5.02 -17.98 17.19
N VAL A 686 -4.52 -19.22 17.09
CA VAL A 686 -4.47 -19.97 15.83
C VAL A 686 -5.88 -20.32 15.38
N LEU A 687 -6.70 -20.90 16.27
CA LEU A 687 -8.09 -21.26 15.97
C LEU A 687 -8.96 -20.06 15.57
N GLY A 688 -8.68 -18.87 16.12
CA GLY A 688 -9.37 -17.63 15.78
C GLY A 688 -8.87 -16.95 14.50
N GLY A 689 -7.85 -17.50 13.83
CA GLY A 689 -7.29 -16.95 12.59
C GLY A 689 -6.37 -15.74 12.76
N ALA A 690 -6.02 -15.35 14.00
CA ALA A 690 -5.24 -14.14 14.28
C ALA A 690 -3.77 -14.23 13.81
N THR A 691 -3.26 -15.44 13.60
CA THR A 691 -1.89 -15.68 13.12
C THR A 691 -1.77 -15.67 11.59
N GLY A 692 -2.87 -15.93 10.87
CA GLY A 692 -2.86 -16.16 9.42
C GLY A 692 -2.13 -17.44 8.98
N GLU A 693 -1.80 -18.34 9.91
CA GLU A 693 -1.04 -19.57 9.66
C GLU A 693 -1.91 -20.82 9.90
N ASP A 694 -1.80 -21.83 9.03
CA ASP A 694 -2.60 -23.07 9.05
C ASP A 694 -1.78 -24.34 9.37
N GLN A 695 -0.47 -24.21 9.63
CA GLN A 695 0.44 -25.29 10.01
C GLN A 695 1.37 -24.81 11.12
N VAL A 696 0.94 -25.03 12.37
CA VAL A 696 1.54 -24.42 13.56
C VAL A 696 2.01 -25.48 14.56
N ALA A 697 3.17 -25.27 15.17
CA ALA A 697 3.59 -25.99 16.36
C ALA A 697 3.61 -25.04 17.55
N ILE A 698 3.02 -25.43 18.67
CA ILE A 698 2.96 -24.66 19.92
C ILE A 698 3.89 -25.34 20.93
N ARG A 699 4.72 -24.56 21.61
CA ARG A 699 5.58 -25.00 22.73
C ARG A 699 5.47 -23.97 23.86
N SER A 700 6.09 -24.26 25.00
CA SER A 700 6.03 -23.41 26.20
C SER A 700 6.60 -22.01 25.99
N ASP A 701 7.44 -21.81 24.99
CA ASP A 701 8.15 -20.56 24.70
C ASP A 701 7.64 -19.85 23.43
N GLY A 702 6.54 -20.32 22.83
CA GLY A 702 5.90 -19.65 21.70
C GLY A 702 5.15 -20.55 20.73
N ALA A 703 4.99 -20.04 19.50
CA ALA A 703 4.43 -20.78 18.38
C ALA A 703 5.31 -20.61 17.13
N TRP A 704 5.40 -21.67 16.32
CA TRP A 704 6.19 -21.70 15.09
C TRP A 704 5.33 -22.12 13.91
N SER A 705 5.54 -21.44 12.79
CA SER A 705 4.90 -21.75 11.51
C SER A 705 5.83 -22.58 10.63
N ALA A 706 5.28 -23.56 9.92
CA ALA A 706 6.04 -24.42 9.02
C ALA A 706 6.49 -23.66 7.75
N ARG A 707 7.71 -23.91 7.28
CA ARG A 707 8.30 -23.32 6.05
C ARG A 707 9.05 -24.38 5.27
N LEU A 708 8.89 -24.39 3.94
CA LEU A 708 9.74 -25.20 3.07
C LEU A 708 10.91 -24.35 2.59
N VAL A 709 12.09 -24.54 3.16
CA VAL A 709 13.27 -23.71 2.88
C VAL A 709 14.32 -24.50 2.08
N ARG A 710 15.10 -23.78 1.26
CA ARG A 710 16.25 -24.39 0.60
C ARG A 710 17.31 -24.77 1.63
N VAL A 711 17.94 -25.92 1.43
CA VAL A 711 19.09 -26.33 2.22
C VAL A 711 20.31 -25.56 1.72
N SER A 712 20.51 -24.34 2.22
CA SER A 712 21.74 -23.59 1.96
C SER A 712 22.90 -24.30 2.64
N GLY A 713 23.98 -24.51 1.89
CA GLY A 713 25.13 -25.37 2.22
C GLY A 713 25.41 -25.43 3.71
N SER A 714 25.00 -26.55 4.33
CA SER A 714 25.44 -26.93 5.65
C SER A 714 26.95 -26.71 5.69
N ARG A 715 27.41 -25.96 6.70
CA ARG A 715 28.78 -26.09 7.22
C ARG A 715 28.93 -27.53 7.73
N LEU A 716 29.00 -28.51 6.82
CA LEU A 716 29.66 -29.77 7.05
C LEU A 716 31.08 -29.35 7.45
N GLY A 717 31.33 -29.35 8.76
CA GLY A 717 32.52 -28.72 9.33
C GLY A 717 33.76 -29.16 8.59
N SER A 718 34.46 -28.21 7.96
CA SER A 718 35.89 -28.22 7.57
C SER A 718 36.57 -29.58 7.32
N GLY A 719 35.87 -30.52 6.67
CA GLY A 719 36.25 -31.92 6.65
C GLY A 719 35.73 -32.62 5.41
N GLY A 720 36.18 -32.16 4.24
CA GLY A 720 36.13 -32.87 2.96
C GLY A 720 34.74 -33.16 2.39
N SER A 721 34.56 -32.93 1.09
CA SER A 721 33.46 -33.45 0.29
C SER A 721 33.57 -34.98 0.11
N GLY A 722 33.57 -35.73 1.22
CA GLY A 722 33.71 -37.19 1.22
C GLY A 722 32.57 -37.85 0.46
N VAL A 723 32.91 -38.67 -0.54
CA VAL A 723 31.99 -39.69 -1.07
C VAL A 723 31.66 -40.61 0.09
N TRP A 724 30.38 -40.75 0.44
CA TRP A 724 29.95 -41.68 1.48
C TRP A 724 30.39 -43.09 1.10
N ARG A 725 31.12 -43.76 2.00
CA ARG A 725 31.53 -45.16 1.84
C ARG A 725 30.90 -45.98 2.95
N GLY A 726 30.10 -46.97 2.57
CA GLY A 726 29.53 -47.94 3.50
C GLY A 726 30.53 -49.04 3.84
N ARG A 727 30.24 -49.80 4.91
CA ARG A 727 30.95 -51.04 5.27
C ARG A 727 29.93 -52.09 5.72
N GLY A 728 30.32 -53.36 5.72
CA GLY A 728 29.46 -54.45 6.17
C GLY A 728 28.24 -54.67 5.26
N THR A 729 27.13 -55.08 5.86
CA THR A 729 25.94 -55.52 5.13
C THR A 729 24.85 -54.44 5.11
N ALA A 730 24.23 -54.24 3.93
CA ALA A 730 23.11 -53.34 3.71
C ALA A 730 21.80 -54.11 3.48
N LEU A 731 20.75 -53.77 4.24
CA LEU A 731 19.41 -54.31 4.09
C LEU A 731 18.53 -53.32 3.33
N VAL A 732 17.98 -53.72 2.18
CA VAL A 732 17.09 -52.88 1.35
C VAL A 732 15.72 -53.53 1.23
N THR A 733 14.72 -52.97 1.92
CA THR A 733 13.33 -53.42 1.80
C THR A 733 12.63 -52.75 0.62
N GLY A 734 11.74 -53.48 -0.06
CA GLY A 734 11.34 -53.11 -1.42
C GLY A 734 12.49 -53.25 -2.42
N GLY A 735 13.51 -54.05 -2.08
CA GLY A 735 14.80 -54.10 -2.77
C GLY A 735 14.73 -54.61 -4.21
N THR A 736 13.72 -55.41 -4.54
CA THR A 736 13.46 -55.86 -5.92
C THR A 736 12.51 -54.93 -6.68
N GLY A 737 12.07 -53.82 -6.08
CA GLY A 737 11.26 -52.79 -6.72
C GLY A 737 12.14 -51.75 -7.42
N ALA A 738 11.53 -50.89 -8.24
CA ALA A 738 12.24 -49.88 -9.03
C ALA A 738 13.19 -48.99 -8.19
N LEU A 739 12.68 -48.36 -7.12
CA LEU A 739 13.48 -47.50 -6.25
C LEU A 739 14.55 -48.29 -5.48
N GLY A 740 14.17 -49.45 -4.92
CA GLY A 740 15.09 -50.33 -4.22
C GLY A 740 16.26 -50.79 -5.10
N GLY A 741 16.00 -51.09 -6.37
CA GLY A 741 17.03 -51.46 -7.35
C GLY A 741 18.00 -50.33 -7.66
N HIS A 742 17.54 -49.08 -7.79
CA HIS A 742 18.44 -47.93 -7.94
C HIS A 742 19.34 -47.75 -6.72
N VAL A 743 18.78 -47.86 -5.51
CA VAL A 743 19.56 -47.74 -4.27
C VAL A 743 20.55 -48.89 -4.12
N ALA A 744 20.15 -50.12 -4.45
CA ALA A 744 21.04 -51.28 -4.39
C ALA A 744 22.27 -51.09 -5.30
N ARG A 745 22.08 -50.58 -6.53
CA ARG A 745 23.19 -50.26 -7.45
C ARG A 745 24.13 -49.19 -6.88
N TRP A 746 23.55 -48.15 -6.28
CA TRP A 746 24.34 -47.11 -5.62
C TRP A 746 25.12 -47.65 -4.42
N LEU A 747 24.51 -48.50 -3.59
CA LEU A 747 25.15 -49.13 -2.43
C LEU A 747 26.30 -50.05 -2.85
N ALA A 748 26.11 -50.90 -3.85
CA ALA A 748 27.17 -51.78 -4.37
C ALA A 748 28.40 -50.98 -4.83
N GLY A 749 28.18 -49.83 -5.50
CA GLY A 749 29.25 -48.90 -5.87
C GLY A 749 29.86 -48.09 -4.72
N SER A 750 29.28 -48.15 -3.52
CA SER A 750 29.68 -47.36 -2.33
C SER A 750 30.51 -48.16 -1.32
N GLY A 751 30.86 -49.41 -1.61
CA GLY A 751 31.81 -50.22 -0.81
C GLY A 751 31.19 -51.11 0.28
N VAL A 752 29.87 -51.34 0.27
CA VAL A 752 29.24 -52.36 1.13
C VAL A 752 29.62 -53.77 0.64
N GLU A 753 29.78 -54.70 1.58
CA GLU A 753 30.27 -56.06 1.28
C GLU A 753 29.15 -57.01 0.84
N GLU A 754 27.95 -56.79 1.36
CA GLU A 754 26.75 -57.57 1.04
C GLU A 754 25.52 -56.65 0.95
N VAL A 755 24.66 -56.89 -0.05
CA VAL A 755 23.36 -56.25 -0.20
C VAL A 755 22.26 -57.31 -0.06
N VAL A 756 21.45 -57.19 1.00
CA VAL A 756 20.29 -58.03 1.27
C VAL A 756 19.04 -57.36 0.71
N LEU A 757 18.53 -57.86 -0.41
CA LEU A 757 17.32 -57.37 -1.06
C LEU A 757 16.09 -58.08 -0.52
N VAL A 758 15.15 -57.32 0.02
CA VAL A 758 13.95 -57.87 0.65
C VAL A 758 12.69 -57.45 -0.08
N SER A 759 11.87 -58.44 -0.43
CA SER A 759 10.54 -58.26 -0.98
C SER A 759 9.65 -59.45 -0.65
N ARG A 760 8.32 -59.30 -0.75
CA ARG A 760 7.38 -60.40 -0.49
C ARG A 760 7.58 -61.61 -1.40
N ARG A 761 8.06 -61.40 -2.63
CA ARG A 761 8.25 -62.45 -3.64
C ARG A 761 9.67 -63.03 -3.67
N GLY A 762 10.63 -62.41 -2.97
CA GLY A 762 12.03 -62.81 -3.00
C GLY A 762 12.55 -62.97 -4.44
N MET A 763 13.23 -64.08 -4.72
CA MET A 763 13.79 -64.37 -6.05
C MET A 763 12.72 -64.55 -7.15
N ALA A 764 11.45 -64.77 -6.78
CA ALA A 764 10.34 -64.85 -7.74
C ALA A 764 9.84 -63.46 -8.20
N ALA A 765 10.43 -62.36 -7.73
CA ALA A 765 10.12 -61.02 -8.22
C ALA A 765 10.66 -60.80 -9.64
N SER A 766 9.87 -60.12 -10.48
CA SER A 766 10.27 -59.75 -11.85
C SER A 766 11.56 -58.93 -11.84
N GLY A 767 12.55 -59.30 -12.66
CA GLY A 767 13.85 -58.62 -12.77
C GLY A 767 14.83 -58.89 -11.62
N ALA A 768 14.50 -59.72 -10.62
CA ALA A 768 15.39 -59.98 -9.49
C ALA A 768 16.71 -60.67 -9.89
N LEU A 769 16.66 -61.65 -10.80
CA LEU A 769 17.85 -62.37 -11.29
C LEU A 769 18.82 -61.44 -12.04
N GLU A 770 18.29 -60.56 -12.89
CA GLU A 770 19.08 -59.56 -13.64
C GLU A 770 19.73 -58.58 -12.66
N LEU A 771 18.97 -58.06 -11.70
CA LEU A 771 19.49 -57.16 -10.68
C LEU A 771 20.59 -57.80 -9.83
N VAL A 772 20.46 -59.07 -9.44
CA VAL A 772 21.51 -59.81 -8.72
C VAL A 772 22.78 -59.86 -9.55
N GLY A 773 22.71 -60.27 -10.82
CA GLY A 773 23.87 -60.36 -11.70
C GLY A 773 24.57 -59.01 -11.91
N GLU A 774 23.79 -57.93 -12.04
CA GLU A 774 24.34 -56.57 -12.14
C GLU A 774 25.10 -56.15 -10.87
N LEU A 775 24.50 -56.38 -9.68
CA LEU A 775 25.09 -55.98 -8.40
C LEU A 775 26.33 -56.81 -8.04
N GLU A 776 26.33 -58.11 -8.36
CA GLU A 776 27.52 -58.96 -8.22
C GLU A 776 28.63 -58.54 -9.18
N GLY A 777 28.27 -58.12 -10.41
CA GLY A 777 29.20 -57.51 -11.36
C GLY A 777 29.83 -56.20 -10.87
N LEU A 778 29.15 -55.48 -9.98
CA LEU A 778 29.66 -54.29 -9.28
C LEU A 778 30.50 -54.64 -8.03
N GLY A 779 30.61 -55.91 -7.66
CA GLY A 779 31.51 -56.40 -6.60
C GLY A 779 30.88 -56.63 -5.22
N ALA A 780 29.55 -56.51 -5.07
CA ALA A 780 28.87 -56.80 -3.81
C ALA A 780 28.28 -58.22 -3.80
N ARG A 781 28.32 -58.92 -2.65
CA ARG A 781 27.55 -60.17 -2.49
C ARG A 781 26.07 -59.85 -2.38
N VAL A 782 25.19 -60.56 -3.08
CA VAL A 782 23.76 -60.28 -3.04
C VAL A 782 22.97 -61.45 -2.49
N ARG A 783 22.10 -61.17 -1.52
CA ARG A 783 21.15 -62.14 -0.96
C ARG A 783 19.74 -61.61 -1.11
N VAL A 784 18.86 -62.36 -1.79
CA VAL A 784 17.45 -61.98 -1.94
C VAL A 784 16.61 -62.79 -0.96
N VAL A 785 15.87 -62.13 -0.08
CA VAL A 785 15.06 -62.79 0.96
C VAL A 785 13.59 -62.46 0.75
N ALA A 786 12.76 -63.51 0.75
CA ALA A 786 11.30 -63.36 0.79
C ALA A 786 10.87 -63.05 2.22
N CYS A 787 10.41 -61.82 2.47
CA CYS A 787 9.93 -61.39 3.79
C CYS A 787 8.88 -60.29 3.63
N ASP A 788 7.77 -60.40 4.38
CA ASP A 788 6.81 -59.31 4.54
C ASP A 788 7.25 -58.42 5.70
N VAL A 789 7.64 -57.19 5.39
CA VAL A 789 8.14 -56.23 6.41
C VAL A 789 7.06 -55.80 7.40
N ALA A 790 5.79 -56.03 7.07
CA ALA A 790 4.68 -55.81 7.97
C ALA A 790 4.51 -56.92 9.02
N ASP A 791 5.20 -58.06 8.89
CA ASP A 791 5.23 -59.12 9.88
C ASP A 791 6.46 -58.95 10.78
N ARG A 792 6.23 -58.59 12.04
CA ARG A 792 7.29 -58.29 13.00
C ARG A 792 8.21 -59.49 13.25
N ASP A 793 7.65 -60.69 13.33
CA ASP A 793 8.42 -61.88 13.67
C ASP A 793 9.28 -62.31 12.48
N ALA A 794 8.75 -62.20 11.26
CA ALA A 794 9.52 -62.40 10.03
C ALA A 794 10.66 -61.38 9.88
N VAL A 795 10.45 -60.11 10.26
CA VAL A 795 11.51 -59.09 10.27
C VAL A 795 12.55 -59.39 11.35
N ALA A 796 12.15 -59.90 12.52
CA ALA A 796 13.06 -60.27 13.59
C ALA A 796 13.99 -61.42 13.17
N GLU A 797 13.45 -62.45 12.52
CA GLU A 797 14.23 -63.56 11.95
C GLU A 797 15.19 -63.06 10.87
N LEU A 798 14.69 -62.25 9.92
CA LEU A 798 15.49 -61.63 8.87
C LEU A 798 16.66 -60.83 9.45
N VAL A 799 16.41 -59.89 10.35
CA VAL A 799 17.45 -59.05 10.97
C VAL A 799 18.42 -59.91 11.77
N GLY A 800 17.93 -60.92 12.49
CA GLY A 800 18.75 -61.88 13.22
C GLY A 800 19.72 -62.67 12.32
N SER A 801 19.30 -62.98 11.08
CA SER A 801 20.10 -63.71 10.09
C SER A 801 21.18 -62.87 9.37
N ILE A 802 21.25 -61.56 9.65
CA ILE A 802 22.21 -60.65 9.01
C ILE A 802 23.31 -60.29 10.00
N GLU A 803 24.49 -60.88 9.78
CA GLU A 803 25.73 -60.50 10.44
C GLU A 803 26.25 -59.17 9.87
N GLY A 804 26.84 -58.31 10.72
CA GLY A 804 27.46 -57.06 10.26
C GLY A 804 26.50 -56.05 9.62
N LEU A 805 25.20 -56.08 9.94
CA LEU A 805 24.22 -55.09 9.45
C LEU A 805 24.62 -53.68 9.90
N ARG A 806 24.97 -52.82 8.93
CA ARG A 806 25.34 -51.41 9.15
C ARG A 806 24.41 -50.43 8.45
N VAL A 807 23.71 -50.86 7.40
CA VAL A 807 22.88 -49.96 6.58
C VAL A 807 21.49 -50.53 6.44
N VAL A 808 20.47 -49.74 6.72
CA VAL A 808 19.07 -50.09 6.49
C VAL A 808 18.46 -49.07 5.55
N VAL A 809 17.83 -49.53 4.47
CA VAL A 809 17.05 -48.72 3.55
C VAL A 809 15.62 -49.26 3.49
N HIS A 810 14.67 -48.41 3.83
CA HIS A 810 13.26 -48.73 3.73
C HIS A 810 12.63 -48.06 2.51
N ALA A 811 12.43 -48.83 1.43
CA ALA A 811 11.79 -48.41 0.20
C ALA A 811 10.52 -49.24 -0.14
N ALA A 812 10.05 -50.06 0.80
CA ALA A 812 8.81 -50.80 0.63
C ALA A 812 7.60 -49.85 0.71
N GLY A 813 6.59 -50.10 -0.12
CA GLY A 813 5.35 -49.35 -0.13
C GLY A 813 4.39 -49.89 -1.18
N VAL A 814 3.13 -49.57 -1.00
CA VAL A 814 2.05 -49.79 -1.97
C VAL A 814 1.31 -48.46 -2.16
N LEU A 815 0.82 -48.20 -3.37
CA LEU A 815 -0.11 -47.11 -3.64
C LEU A 815 -1.52 -47.67 -3.71
N ASP A 816 -2.46 -46.93 -3.15
CA ASP A 816 -3.88 -47.17 -3.29
C ASP A 816 -4.59 -45.81 -3.29
N ASP A 817 -4.44 -45.10 -4.41
CA ASP A 817 -4.89 -43.72 -4.57
C ASP A 817 -6.44 -43.65 -4.62
N GLY A 818 -6.99 -42.59 -4.06
CA GLY A 818 -8.42 -42.30 -4.01
C GLY A 818 -8.69 -41.04 -3.21
N VAL A 819 -9.72 -40.28 -3.61
CA VAL A 819 -10.20 -39.13 -2.85
C VAL A 819 -10.71 -39.57 -1.48
N LEU A 820 -10.62 -38.68 -0.49
CA LEU A 820 -10.96 -38.94 0.90
C LEU A 820 -12.38 -39.48 1.09
N GLU A 821 -13.34 -39.03 0.27
CA GLU A 821 -14.74 -39.51 0.29
C GLU A 821 -14.87 -41.01 -0.06
N SER A 822 -13.94 -41.55 -0.84
CA SER A 822 -13.93 -42.95 -1.30
C SER A 822 -12.98 -43.85 -0.49
N LEU A 823 -12.25 -43.26 0.45
CA LEU A 823 -11.18 -43.94 1.17
C LEU A 823 -11.77 -44.72 2.35
N THR A 824 -11.70 -46.05 2.27
CA THR A 824 -12.17 -46.92 3.36
C THR A 824 -11.06 -47.15 4.39
N SER A 825 -11.45 -47.42 5.62
CA SER A 825 -10.54 -47.83 6.69
C SER A 825 -9.58 -48.98 6.33
N GLU A 826 -10.05 -49.95 5.54
CA GLU A 826 -9.23 -51.08 5.09
C GLU A 826 -8.10 -50.63 4.15
N ARG A 827 -8.42 -49.77 3.19
CA ARG A 827 -7.46 -49.18 2.25
C ARG A 827 -6.41 -48.32 2.97
N VAL A 828 -6.82 -47.54 3.97
CA VAL A 828 -5.90 -46.77 4.84
C VAL A 828 -4.93 -47.71 5.55
N ARG A 829 -5.44 -48.77 6.20
CA ARG A 829 -4.63 -49.74 6.94
C ARG A 829 -3.65 -50.48 6.04
N GLU A 830 -4.04 -50.84 4.82
CA GLU A 830 -3.17 -51.53 3.87
C GLU A 830 -1.93 -50.69 3.50
N VAL A 831 -2.13 -49.41 3.15
CA VAL A 831 -1.03 -48.50 2.80
C VAL A 831 -0.12 -48.22 4.00
N MET A 832 -0.70 -47.98 5.17
CA MET A 832 0.05 -47.74 6.41
C MET A 832 0.86 -48.97 6.84
N ARG A 833 0.29 -50.18 6.72
CA ARG A 833 0.90 -51.43 7.15
C ARG A 833 2.25 -51.70 6.49
N VAL A 834 2.37 -51.50 5.18
CA VAL A 834 3.63 -51.83 4.47
C VAL A 834 4.71 -50.78 4.75
N LYS A 835 4.32 -49.50 4.78
CA LYS A 835 5.25 -48.38 4.80
C LYS A 835 5.56 -47.91 6.22
N ALA A 836 4.54 -47.56 7.00
CA ALA A 836 4.73 -47.07 8.37
C ALA A 836 5.11 -48.19 9.35
N GLU A 837 4.35 -49.29 9.40
CA GLU A 837 4.63 -50.38 10.34
C GLU A 837 5.93 -51.12 10.00
N GLY A 838 6.21 -51.32 8.71
CA GLY A 838 7.49 -51.90 8.26
C GLY A 838 8.70 -51.09 8.73
N ALA A 839 8.64 -49.77 8.63
CA ALA A 839 9.70 -48.90 9.16
C ALA A 839 9.81 -48.95 10.69
N ARG A 840 8.67 -49.04 11.41
CA ARG A 840 8.64 -49.19 12.87
C ARG A 840 9.31 -50.50 13.31
N HIS A 841 9.00 -51.63 12.66
CA HIS A 841 9.65 -52.91 12.95
C HIS A 841 11.16 -52.85 12.76
N LEU A 842 11.61 -52.24 11.66
CA LEU A 842 13.03 -52.03 11.39
C LEU A 842 13.69 -51.15 12.45
N ASP A 843 13.06 -50.05 12.88
CA ASP A 843 13.56 -49.21 13.98
C ASP A 843 13.75 -50.04 15.26
N GLU A 844 12.68 -50.69 15.72
CA GLU A 844 12.67 -51.47 16.96
C GLU A 844 13.72 -52.59 16.97
N LEU A 845 13.80 -53.36 15.90
CA LEU A 845 14.67 -54.55 15.81
C LEU A 845 16.13 -54.20 15.50
N THR A 846 16.44 -52.94 15.18
CA THR A 846 17.82 -52.49 14.91
C THR A 846 18.36 -51.47 15.91
N ARG A 847 17.57 -51.05 16.91
CA ARG A 847 18.00 -50.10 17.97
C ARG A 847 19.29 -50.49 18.69
N GLY A 848 19.55 -51.79 18.88
CA GLY A 848 20.77 -52.30 19.50
C GLY A 848 21.99 -52.42 18.57
N ARG A 849 21.86 -52.03 17.30
CA ARG A 849 22.92 -52.13 16.29
C ARG A 849 23.51 -50.77 16.00
N GLU A 850 24.83 -50.72 15.87
CA GLU A 850 25.54 -49.52 15.43
C GLU A 850 25.40 -49.42 13.90
N LEU A 851 24.42 -48.65 13.44
CA LEU A 851 24.17 -48.41 12.02
C LEU A 851 24.92 -47.17 11.54
N ASP A 852 25.48 -47.25 10.34
CA ASP A 852 26.07 -46.10 9.62
C ASP A 852 24.99 -45.29 8.90
N ALA A 853 23.88 -45.93 8.50
CA ALA A 853 22.75 -45.26 7.87
C ALA A 853 21.42 -46.01 8.08
N PHE A 854 20.36 -45.25 8.35
CA PHE A 854 18.97 -45.72 8.38
C PHE A 854 18.15 -44.78 7.49
N VAL A 855 17.89 -45.18 6.25
CA VAL A 855 17.31 -44.33 5.20
C VAL A 855 15.86 -44.71 4.95
N LEU A 856 14.96 -43.74 5.09
CA LEU A 856 13.53 -43.91 4.87
C LEU A 856 13.13 -43.20 3.56
N PHE A 857 12.54 -43.95 2.64
CA PHE A 857 12.00 -43.40 1.38
C PHE A 857 10.59 -42.87 1.62
N SER A 858 10.54 -41.64 2.10
CA SER A 858 9.32 -40.83 2.20
C SER A 858 8.93 -40.27 0.83
N SER A 859 7.93 -39.39 0.80
CA SER A 859 7.40 -38.77 -0.41
C SER A 859 7.01 -37.32 -0.14
N ALA A 860 7.16 -36.48 -1.16
CA ALA A 860 6.66 -35.11 -1.16
C ALA A 860 5.18 -35.04 -0.77
N ALA A 861 4.37 -36.05 -1.09
CA ALA A 861 2.97 -36.15 -0.67
C ALA A 861 2.80 -36.06 0.87
N GLY A 862 3.74 -36.62 1.66
CA GLY A 862 3.71 -36.50 3.12
C GLY A 862 4.13 -35.12 3.63
N THR A 863 4.95 -34.38 2.87
CA THR A 863 5.51 -33.08 3.27
C THR A 863 4.66 -31.89 2.82
N VAL A 864 4.11 -31.93 1.61
CA VAL A 864 3.33 -30.82 1.01
C VAL A 864 1.91 -31.21 0.60
N GLY A 865 1.54 -32.48 0.73
CA GLY A 865 0.24 -32.99 0.27
C GLY A 865 0.24 -33.38 -1.21
N ASN A 866 -0.66 -34.29 -1.58
CA ASN A 866 -1.06 -34.54 -2.96
C ASN A 866 -2.51 -35.06 -2.96
N ALA A 867 -3.40 -34.42 -3.73
CA ALA A 867 -4.80 -34.80 -3.79
C ALA A 867 -4.96 -36.25 -4.30
N GLY A 868 -5.87 -37.00 -3.71
CA GLY A 868 -6.10 -38.42 -3.97
C GLY A 868 -5.10 -39.35 -3.27
N GLN A 869 -4.19 -38.85 -2.44
CA GLN A 869 -3.14 -39.66 -1.79
C GLN A 869 -3.16 -39.58 -0.26
N GLY A 870 -4.34 -39.46 0.36
CA GLY A 870 -4.47 -39.25 1.82
C GLY A 870 -3.76 -40.31 2.68
N SER A 871 -4.01 -41.60 2.43
CA SER A 871 -3.37 -42.72 3.16
C SER A 871 -1.86 -42.79 2.91
N TYR A 872 -1.43 -42.49 1.67
CA TYR A 872 -0.02 -42.50 1.29
C TYR A 872 0.73 -41.32 1.94
N ALA A 873 0.17 -40.11 1.88
CA ALA A 873 0.73 -38.93 2.54
C ALA A 873 0.90 -39.16 4.04
N ALA A 874 -0.12 -39.73 4.70
CA ALA A 874 -0.04 -40.12 6.10
C ALA A 874 1.12 -41.10 6.37
N ALA A 875 1.20 -42.19 5.61
CA ALA A 875 2.25 -43.21 5.82
C ALA A 875 3.67 -42.65 5.65
N ASN A 876 3.86 -41.73 4.70
CA ASN A 876 5.14 -41.06 4.47
C ASN A 876 5.50 -40.08 5.59
N ALA A 877 4.52 -39.32 6.09
CA ALA A 877 4.76 -38.42 7.21
C ALA A 877 5.12 -39.19 8.50
N VAL A 878 4.61 -40.43 8.70
CA VAL A 878 5.11 -41.31 9.77
C VAL A 878 6.60 -41.61 9.62
N LEU A 879 7.10 -41.81 8.39
CA LEU A 879 8.54 -42.03 8.17
C LEU A 879 9.36 -40.79 8.53
N ASP A 880 8.87 -39.60 8.18
CA ASP A 880 9.52 -38.34 8.53
C ASP A 880 9.59 -38.19 10.07
N GLY A 881 8.48 -38.46 10.75
CA GLY A 881 8.40 -38.50 12.22
C GLY A 881 9.32 -39.51 12.87
N LEU A 882 9.42 -40.72 12.31
CA LEU A 882 10.32 -41.76 12.79
C LEU A 882 11.79 -41.33 12.67
N ALA A 883 12.14 -40.65 11.58
CA ALA A 883 13.48 -40.10 11.42
C ALA A 883 13.78 -38.97 12.42
N TRP A 884 12.81 -38.09 12.71
CA TRP A 884 12.96 -37.09 13.76
C TRP A 884 13.18 -37.73 15.13
N ARG A 885 12.33 -38.70 15.51
CA ARG A 885 12.45 -39.42 16.78
C ARG A 885 13.81 -40.11 16.94
N ARG A 886 14.23 -40.87 15.92
CA ARG A 886 15.54 -41.56 15.96
C ARG A 886 16.69 -40.59 16.16
N ARG A 887 16.69 -39.45 15.45
CA ARG A 887 17.74 -38.43 15.60
C ARG A 887 17.73 -37.77 16.98
N ALA A 888 16.55 -37.49 17.54
CA ALA A 888 16.41 -36.96 18.90
C ALA A 888 16.99 -37.92 19.96
N GLU A 889 16.93 -39.23 19.70
CA GLU A 889 17.51 -40.28 20.54
C GLU A 889 19.00 -40.56 20.24
N GLY A 890 19.65 -39.79 19.36
CA GLY A 890 21.06 -39.96 18.99
C GLY A 890 21.33 -41.09 17.99
N LEU A 891 20.29 -41.71 17.41
CA LEU A 891 20.42 -42.75 16.39
C LEU A 891 20.45 -42.13 14.98
N VAL A 892 21.16 -42.79 14.06
CA VAL A 892 21.16 -42.37 12.64
C VAL A 892 19.78 -42.57 12.02
N ALA A 893 19.29 -41.55 11.31
CA ALA A 893 18.14 -41.64 10.43
C ALA A 893 18.08 -40.48 9.43
N THR A 894 17.78 -40.81 8.17
CA THR A 894 17.52 -39.84 7.10
C THR A 894 16.22 -40.22 6.42
N SER A 895 15.22 -39.34 6.46
CA SER A 895 14.04 -39.45 5.62
C SER A 895 14.21 -38.56 4.40
N VAL A 896 13.91 -39.08 3.22
CA VAL A 896 13.96 -38.31 1.97
C VAL A 896 12.58 -38.31 1.33
N ALA A 897 11.97 -37.14 1.26
CA ALA A 897 10.66 -36.93 0.65
C ALA A 897 10.82 -36.73 -0.87
N TRP A 898 10.75 -37.83 -1.63
CA TRP A 898 10.91 -37.77 -3.09
C TRP A 898 9.63 -37.27 -3.78
N GLY A 899 9.82 -36.46 -4.83
CA GLY A 899 8.79 -36.21 -5.85
C GLY A 899 8.59 -37.41 -6.79
N ALA A 900 7.82 -37.24 -7.86
CA ALA A 900 7.65 -38.27 -8.89
C ALA A 900 8.98 -38.56 -9.61
N TRP A 901 9.25 -39.84 -9.88
CA TRP A 901 10.41 -40.29 -10.65
C TRP A 901 9.98 -40.54 -12.10
N ALA A 902 10.70 -39.96 -13.08
CA ALA A 902 10.29 -39.91 -14.48
C ALA A 902 10.33 -41.27 -15.20
N ASP A 903 11.35 -42.08 -14.94
CA ASP A 903 11.62 -43.32 -15.69
C ASP A 903 11.30 -44.61 -14.91
N SER A 904 10.99 -44.51 -13.61
CA SER A 904 10.82 -45.67 -12.75
C SER A 904 10.01 -45.34 -11.48
N GLY A 905 9.48 -46.35 -10.77
CA GLY A 905 8.70 -46.16 -9.54
C GLY A 905 7.19 -46.07 -9.76
N MET A 906 6.43 -45.90 -8.66
CA MET A 906 4.96 -46.03 -8.67
C MET A 906 4.23 -44.87 -9.37
N GLY A 907 4.93 -43.78 -9.74
CA GLY A 907 4.38 -42.60 -10.44
C GLY A 907 4.77 -42.47 -11.92
N ALA A 908 5.54 -43.41 -12.49
CA ALA A 908 6.11 -43.30 -13.84
C ALA A 908 5.04 -43.22 -14.98
N GLY A 909 3.80 -43.64 -14.72
CA GLY A 909 2.68 -43.52 -15.66
C GLY A 909 2.09 -42.10 -15.75
N HIS A 910 2.27 -41.26 -14.71
CA HIS A 910 1.69 -39.90 -14.64
C HIS A 910 2.67 -38.80 -15.04
N ALA A 911 4.00 -39.06 -15.01
CA ALA A 911 5.04 -38.07 -15.33
C ALA A 911 5.17 -37.75 -16.84
N ARG A 912 4.34 -38.35 -17.70
CA ARG A 912 4.29 -38.10 -19.15
C ARG A 912 3.08 -37.25 -19.60
N ALA A 913 2.31 -36.69 -18.67
CA ALA A 913 1.18 -35.79 -18.97
C ALA A 913 1.54 -34.33 -18.65
#